data_AF-A0A355GMZ8-F1
#
_entry.id   AF-A0A355GMZ8-F1
#
_cell.length_a   1.000
_cell.length_b   1.000
_cell.length_c   1.000
_cell.angle_alpha   90.00
_cell.angle_beta   90.00
_cell.angle_gamma   90.00
#
_symmetry.space_group_name_H-M   'P 1'
#
loop_
_entity.id
_entity.type
_entity.pdbx_description
1 polymer ?
#
loop_
_entity_poly.entity_id
_entity_poly.type
_entity_poly.pdbx_seq_one_letter_code
_entity_poly.pdbx_strand_id
1 'polypeptide(L)'
;GAIDNAGTLEISNSFFQNNSSQLSSGGAIASLSGAITLTDTILDNNSVEGHAEGHGGGIYASDTNVTLVDSTLSLNSANMGSGGGLYFSNGELTISGSLIVNNSSESQQGGAGLYIETATTLITGSTIHGNQSAGSGGGLAQSGGDLTVRSSTISQNTALLGSGGGIYNAAYTSHFINSTISGNTAEESGAGIYNADPFEFVSATIDNSTIANNHAGGYGGGIFTFGAATPLNNSIVADNSAASGGADVFGLLAGSYSLIEDPTGADTTSTSNFILGQDPALLPLGDYGGATQTHALNSSSIAIDAGNPAFDGSAFDPELTIDQRGVNRVIDSNNDLSVRIDMGAFETEGIQGSADLTVKWQATNVGTSGTTASLPSHANFIDEFNPVIVEIWVSISNSASYGLVSAQVDFSFDATYLTADSIVYGPGFTLSQTGSINNETGTITGLGATTDQPEYGAETLVLLARVRLTVKQIPLNAEEEYIHPVADLNFQISNSILTSSQGDATVTEGSDVNLTLVPALYDLNDDGNVNYRDLITFVGVYNNTTGAPDTGNTWAADFDRSGKVDYRDLILLVSNYGKVQGSGSLLVYPSNYSEVWQQEFLLTSLTNPEGSETPPLTTEEVEPVLEAAKQQLFEVYDDSAIETLSDVKIEMVELPQNQLAKADTANNTIYLDINAAGWGWFVDQSPLLNEEFDATAAGIFEAKLFSNASGHIDLLTVLLHELNHLLGHEHSTESPLMQPELNPGERKLHLNTELEETDDFFGGYLSTEFQGIN
;
A
#
# COMPACT_ATOMS: atom_id res chain seq x y z
N GLY A 1 -21.62 -45.25 10.24
CA GLY A 1 -20.89 -45.09 8.98
C GLY A 1 -19.42 -45.42 9.13
N ALA A 2 -18.55 -44.44 8.87
CA ALA A 2 -17.10 -44.53 9.00
C ALA A 2 -16.64 -44.53 10.47
N ILE A 3 -17.25 -43.69 11.32
CA ILE A 3 -16.87 -43.52 12.72
C ILE A 3 -18.10 -43.69 13.61
N ASP A 4 -17.95 -44.50 14.66
CA ASP A 4 -18.84 -44.58 15.81
C ASP A 4 -18.08 -44.04 17.03
N ASN A 5 -18.50 -42.89 17.53
CA ASN A 5 -17.81 -42.15 18.58
C ASN A 5 -18.49 -42.32 19.94
N ALA A 6 -17.70 -42.70 20.94
CA ALA A 6 -18.11 -42.79 22.34
C ALA A 6 -17.27 -41.90 23.28
N GLY A 7 -16.39 -41.04 22.75
CA GLY A 7 -15.49 -40.16 23.51
C GLY A 7 -15.28 -38.82 22.79
N THR A 8 -14.15 -38.13 23.01
CA THR A 8 -13.87 -36.89 22.26
C THR A 8 -13.30 -37.23 20.89
N LEU A 9 -13.90 -36.65 19.83
CA LEU A 9 -13.47 -36.79 18.45
C LEU A 9 -13.07 -35.43 17.88
N GLU A 10 -11.77 -35.25 17.63
CA GLU A 10 -11.21 -34.07 16.97
C GLU A 10 -10.64 -34.49 15.62
N ILE A 11 -11.11 -33.85 14.55
CA ILE A 11 -10.68 -34.13 13.18
C ILE A 11 -10.36 -32.83 12.48
N SER A 12 -9.19 -32.80 11.83
CA SER A 12 -8.75 -31.67 11.02
C SER A 12 -8.35 -32.14 9.62
N ASN A 13 -8.57 -31.32 8.59
CA ASN A 13 -7.99 -31.52 7.24
C ASN A 13 -8.27 -32.92 6.66
N SER A 14 -9.50 -33.41 6.81
CA SER A 14 -9.86 -34.79 6.50
C SER A 14 -11.03 -34.88 5.51
N PHE A 15 -11.15 -36.03 4.85
CA PHE A 15 -12.20 -36.30 3.88
C PHE A 15 -12.93 -37.61 4.16
N PHE A 16 -14.24 -37.55 4.37
CA PHE A 16 -15.13 -38.70 4.52
C PHE A 16 -16.08 -38.75 3.35
N GLN A 17 -15.86 -39.69 2.43
CA GLN A 17 -16.63 -39.78 1.20
C GLN A 17 -17.28 -41.15 0.99
N ASN A 18 -18.50 -41.16 0.46
CA ASN A 18 -19.20 -42.39 0.04
C ASN A 18 -19.40 -43.41 1.15
N ASN A 19 -19.49 -42.96 2.41
CA ASN A 19 -19.78 -43.87 3.52
C ASN A 19 -21.30 -44.07 3.61
N SER A 20 -21.71 -45.30 3.88
CA SER A 20 -23.14 -45.65 4.01
C SER A 20 -23.38 -46.45 5.28
N SER A 21 -24.38 -46.05 6.05
CA SER A 21 -24.88 -46.82 7.19
C SER A 21 -26.18 -47.52 6.83
N GLN A 22 -26.25 -48.84 7.05
CA GLN A 22 -27.41 -49.67 6.66
C GLN A 22 -28.33 -50.05 7.83
N LEU A 23 -27.83 -49.92 9.07
CA LEU A 23 -28.46 -50.46 10.28
C LEU A 23 -28.50 -49.46 11.44
N SER A 24 -28.02 -48.23 11.24
CA SER A 24 -27.92 -47.19 12.27
C SER A 24 -27.86 -45.79 11.63
N SER A 25 -27.91 -44.75 12.45
CA SER A 25 -27.73 -43.34 12.05
C SER A 25 -26.26 -42.98 11.80
N GLY A 26 -26.01 -41.82 11.19
CA GLY A 26 -24.65 -41.33 10.94
C GLY A 26 -23.98 -42.02 9.75
N GLY A 27 -24.22 -41.54 8.54
CA GLY A 27 -23.62 -42.11 7.32
C GLY A 27 -22.10 -41.97 7.29
N ALA A 28 -21.55 -40.84 7.74
CA ALA A 28 -20.12 -40.70 8.03
C ALA A 28 -19.82 -40.92 9.52
N ILE A 29 -20.38 -40.09 10.39
CA ILE A 29 -20.05 -40.05 11.82
C ILE A 29 -21.32 -40.22 12.64
N ALA A 30 -21.28 -41.08 13.66
CA ALA A 30 -22.29 -41.18 14.69
C ALA A 30 -21.68 -40.91 16.07
N SER A 31 -22.37 -40.14 16.92
CA SER A 31 -21.98 -39.93 18.32
C SER A 31 -23.21 -39.81 19.23
N LEU A 32 -23.21 -40.50 20.37
CA LEU A 32 -24.31 -40.50 21.34
C LEU A 32 -23.98 -39.80 22.66
N SER A 33 -22.71 -39.47 22.89
CA SER A 33 -22.25 -38.84 24.14
C SER A 33 -20.86 -38.21 24.04
N GLY A 34 -20.21 -38.37 22.89
CA GLY A 34 -18.85 -37.91 22.64
C GLY A 34 -18.81 -36.61 21.85
N ALA A 35 -18.05 -35.61 22.31
CA ALA A 35 -17.95 -34.33 21.62
C ALA A 35 -17.30 -34.50 20.24
N ILE A 36 -17.77 -33.75 19.24
CA ILE A 36 -17.22 -33.74 17.88
C ILE A 36 -16.71 -32.34 17.56
N THR A 37 -15.45 -32.23 17.14
CA THR A 37 -14.88 -31.01 16.56
C THR A 37 -14.29 -31.34 15.20
N LEU A 38 -14.84 -30.72 14.16
CA LEU A 38 -14.34 -30.80 12.79
C LEU A 38 -13.80 -29.44 12.36
N THR A 39 -12.55 -29.43 11.87
CA THR A 39 -11.90 -28.24 11.31
C THR A 39 -11.40 -28.57 9.90
N ASP A 40 -11.65 -27.72 8.90
CA ASP A 40 -11.20 -27.94 7.52
C ASP A 40 -11.53 -29.35 6.99
N THR A 41 -12.69 -29.88 7.36
CA THR A 41 -13.06 -31.28 7.10
C THR A 41 -14.25 -31.36 6.17
N ILE A 42 -14.17 -32.28 5.21
CA ILE A 42 -15.21 -32.46 4.19
C ILE A 42 -15.90 -33.82 4.39
N LEU A 43 -17.21 -33.80 4.57
CA LEU A 43 -18.10 -34.97 4.58
C LEU A 43 -18.95 -34.91 3.31
N ASP A 44 -18.59 -35.72 2.31
CA ASP A 44 -19.19 -35.68 0.99
C ASP A 44 -19.88 -37.00 0.60
N ASN A 45 -21.11 -36.91 0.11
CA ASN A 45 -21.86 -38.05 -0.43
C ASN A 45 -21.96 -39.24 0.54
N ASN A 46 -22.21 -38.99 1.82
CA ASN A 46 -22.44 -40.04 2.82
C ASN A 46 -23.95 -40.25 3.02
N SER A 47 -24.36 -41.49 3.27
CA SER A 47 -25.77 -41.86 3.30
C SER A 47 -26.16 -42.73 4.49
N VAL A 48 -27.43 -42.65 4.86
CA VAL A 48 -28.10 -43.69 5.66
C VAL A 48 -29.17 -44.36 4.78
N GLU A 49 -29.04 -45.67 4.59
CA GLU A 49 -29.89 -46.49 3.74
C GLU A 49 -30.52 -47.64 4.55
N GLY A 50 -31.70 -48.12 4.15
CA GLY A 50 -32.26 -49.38 4.67
C GLY A 50 -32.75 -49.40 6.13
N HIS A 51 -32.45 -48.37 6.93
CA HIS A 51 -32.93 -48.23 8.30
C HIS A 51 -34.14 -47.29 8.36
N ALA A 52 -35.30 -47.83 8.73
CA ALA A 52 -36.46 -46.99 9.08
C ALA A 52 -36.06 -46.13 10.29
N GLU A 53 -36.12 -44.80 10.15
CA GLU A 53 -35.62 -43.82 11.13
C GLU A 53 -34.08 -43.65 11.18
N GLY A 54 -33.38 -43.92 10.08
CA GLY A 54 -31.96 -43.57 9.94
C GLY A 54 -31.72 -42.07 9.74
N HIS A 55 -31.15 -41.40 10.74
CA HIS A 55 -30.89 -39.95 10.74
C HIS A 55 -29.42 -39.61 10.46
N GLY A 56 -29.15 -38.37 10.05
CA GLY A 56 -27.76 -37.87 9.95
C GLY A 56 -26.99 -38.52 8.80
N GLY A 57 -27.30 -38.17 7.55
CA GLY A 57 -26.59 -38.70 6.37
C GLY A 57 -25.08 -38.46 6.43
N GLY A 58 -24.67 -37.25 6.83
CA GLY A 58 -23.29 -36.96 7.19
C GLY A 58 -23.03 -37.30 8.65
N ILE A 59 -23.61 -36.51 9.55
CA ILE A 59 -23.38 -36.61 11.00
C ILE A 59 -24.69 -36.89 11.72
N TYR A 60 -24.66 -37.88 12.62
CA TYR A 60 -25.65 -38.04 13.66
C TYR A 60 -25.00 -37.78 15.03
N ALA A 61 -25.56 -36.85 15.79
CA ALA A 61 -25.10 -36.54 17.14
C ALA A 61 -26.27 -36.36 18.11
N SER A 62 -26.13 -36.92 19.32
CA SER A 62 -27.11 -36.79 20.40
C SER A 62 -26.41 -36.67 21.75
N ASP A 63 -27.00 -35.92 22.69
CA ASP A 63 -26.55 -35.74 24.07
C ASP A 63 -25.05 -35.36 24.16
N THR A 64 -24.61 -34.45 23.28
CA THR A 64 -23.20 -34.08 23.08
C THR A 64 -23.04 -32.69 22.47
N ASN A 65 -21.81 -32.19 22.36
CA ASN A 65 -21.50 -30.94 21.65
C ASN A 65 -20.89 -31.23 20.28
N VAL A 66 -21.24 -30.41 19.28
CA VAL A 66 -20.69 -30.47 17.93
C VAL A 66 -20.19 -29.09 17.51
N THR A 67 -18.95 -29.04 17.03
CA THR A 67 -18.33 -27.83 16.49
C THR A 67 -17.82 -28.10 15.09
N LEU A 68 -18.29 -27.32 14.12
CA LEU A 68 -17.85 -27.31 12.73
C LEU A 68 -17.19 -25.97 12.43
N VAL A 69 -15.92 -25.98 12.02
CA VAL A 69 -15.16 -24.80 11.63
C VAL A 69 -14.60 -25.03 10.24
N ASP A 70 -14.87 -24.10 9.31
CA ASP A 70 -14.35 -24.13 7.94
C ASP A 70 -14.55 -25.49 7.25
N SER A 71 -15.65 -26.17 7.59
CA SER A 71 -15.91 -27.55 7.20
C SER A 71 -17.06 -27.63 6.20
N THR A 72 -17.07 -28.68 5.38
CA THR A 72 -18.09 -28.88 4.33
C THR A 72 -18.87 -30.15 4.54
N LEU A 73 -20.19 -30.04 4.58
CA LEU A 73 -21.13 -31.17 4.56
C LEU A 73 -21.86 -31.09 3.21
N SER A 74 -21.46 -31.93 2.26
CA SER A 74 -21.98 -31.91 0.89
C SER A 74 -22.62 -33.22 0.46
N LEU A 75 -23.73 -33.14 -0.28
CA LEU A 75 -24.35 -34.29 -0.96
C LEU A 75 -24.72 -35.46 -0.03
N ASN A 76 -24.83 -35.23 1.28
CA ASN A 76 -25.17 -36.29 2.21
C ASN A 76 -26.68 -36.53 2.25
N SER A 77 -27.10 -37.78 2.45
CA SER A 77 -28.51 -38.17 2.36
C SER A 77 -29.02 -39.01 3.53
N ALA A 78 -30.24 -38.72 3.98
CA ALA A 78 -31.00 -39.54 4.90
C ALA A 78 -32.31 -40.01 4.22
N ASN A 79 -32.31 -41.26 3.72
CA ASN A 79 -33.39 -41.75 2.85
C ASN A 79 -34.71 -42.04 3.59
N MET A 80 -34.69 -42.19 4.91
CA MET A 80 -35.90 -42.48 5.70
C MET A 80 -35.95 -41.69 7.01
N GLY A 81 -35.02 -40.76 7.22
CA GLY A 81 -34.90 -39.97 8.44
C GLY A 81 -34.48 -38.53 8.12
N SER A 82 -34.33 -37.74 9.17
CA SER A 82 -34.00 -36.31 9.09
C SER A 82 -32.50 -36.05 9.17
N GLY A 83 -32.09 -34.85 8.76
CA GLY A 83 -30.71 -34.39 8.80
C GLY A 83 -29.85 -35.06 7.73
N GLY A 84 -30.09 -34.76 6.46
CA GLY A 84 -29.25 -35.25 5.36
C GLY A 84 -27.77 -34.90 5.58
N GLY A 85 -27.48 -33.64 5.88
CA GLY A 85 -26.15 -33.20 6.31
C GLY A 85 -25.88 -33.61 7.76
N LEU A 86 -26.67 -33.07 8.68
CA LEU A 86 -26.51 -33.32 10.11
C LEU A 86 -27.85 -33.41 10.83
N TYR A 87 -27.96 -34.42 11.69
CA TYR A 87 -29.00 -34.52 12.71
C TYR A 87 -28.35 -34.32 14.08
N PHE A 88 -28.91 -33.43 14.88
CA PHE A 88 -28.42 -33.10 16.20
C PHE A 88 -29.54 -32.99 17.22
N SER A 89 -29.32 -33.54 18.42
CA SER A 89 -30.27 -33.45 19.53
C SER A 89 -29.54 -33.26 20.85
N ASN A 90 -30.10 -32.43 21.73
CA ASN A 90 -29.63 -32.21 23.10
C ASN A 90 -28.14 -31.89 23.23
N GLY A 91 -27.80 -30.59 23.22
CA GLY A 91 -26.44 -30.11 23.45
C GLY A 91 -26.20 -28.76 22.78
N GLU A 92 -24.94 -28.44 22.53
CA GLU A 92 -24.53 -27.22 21.81
C GLU A 92 -23.99 -27.55 20.42
N LEU A 93 -24.55 -26.89 19.40
CA LEU A 93 -24.08 -26.94 18.02
C LEU A 93 -23.49 -25.58 17.63
N THR A 94 -22.22 -25.57 17.24
CA THR A 94 -21.57 -24.39 16.67
C THR A 94 -21.10 -24.69 15.25
N ILE A 95 -21.49 -23.83 14.31
CA ILE A 95 -21.07 -23.89 12.91
C ILE A 95 -20.49 -22.53 12.55
N SER A 96 -19.22 -22.50 12.11
CA SER A 96 -18.50 -21.28 11.75
C SER A 96 -17.76 -21.46 10.43
N GLY A 97 -17.85 -20.48 9.54
CA GLY A 97 -17.12 -20.49 8.25
C GLY A 97 -17.44 -21.69 7.34
N SER A 98 -18.54 -22.40 7.60
CA SER A 98 -18.76 -23.75 7.05
C SER A 98 -19.80 -23.78 5.93
N LEU A 99 -19.74 -24.83 5.10
CA LEU A 99 -20.59 -25.04 3.93
C LEU A 99 -21.48 -26.28 4.11
N ILE A 100 -22.80 -26.10 4.15
CA ILE A 100 -23.77 -27.20 4.26
C ILE A 100 -24.57 -27.19 2.97
N VAL A 101 -24.18 -28.02 2.00
CA VAL A 101 -24.61 -27.87 0.61
C VAL A 101 -25.17 -29.13 -0.02
N ASN A 102 -26.28 -28.99 -0.74
CA ASN A 102 -26.86 -30.06 -1.57
C ASN A 102 -27.15 -31.37 -0.80
N ASN A 103 -27.44 -31.30 0.50
CA ASN A 103 -27.83 -32.47 1.28
C ASN A 103 -29.33 -32.74 1.13
N SER A 104 -29.73 -33.99 1.30
CA SER A 104 -31.12 -34.42 1.08
C SER A 104 -31.70 -35.24 2.23
N SER A 105 -33.00 -35.05 2.48
CA SER A 105 -33.78 -35.85 3.43
C SER A 105 -35.11 -36.20 2.79
N GLU A 106 -35.43 -37.50 2.72
CA GLU A 106 -36.73 -37.97 2.21
C GLU A 106 -37.79 -38.07 3.33
N SER A 107 -37.42 -37.73 4.57
CA SER A 107 -38.35 -37.72 5.70
C SER A 107 -39.36 -36.58 5.61
N GLN A 108 -40.62 -36.88 5.92
CA GLN A 108 -41.67 -35.86 6.10
C GLN A 108 -41.48 -35.04 7.38
N GLN A 109 -40.64 -35.49 8.31
CA GLN A 109 -40.37 -34.79 9.57
C GLN A 109 -39.40 -33.61 9.43
N GLY A 110 -38.73 -33.46 8.27
CA GLY A 110 -38.01 -32.24 7.86
C GLY A 110 -36.48 -32.24 8.04
N GLY A 111 -35.82 -31.13 7.66
CA GLY A 111 -34.39 -30.81 7.85
C GLY A 111 -33.43 -31.57 6.93
N ALA A 112 -33.20 -31.10 5.71
CA ALA A 112 -32.25 -31.78 4.81
C ALA A 112 -30.79 -31.36 4.99
N GLY A 113 -30.52 -30.06 5.11
CA GLY A 113 -29.19 -29.60 5.52
C GLY A 113 -28.93 -29.97 6.98
N LEU A 114 -29.68 -29.33 7.87
CA LEU A 114 -29.58 -29.46 9.32
C LEU A 114 -30.95 -29.78 9.93
N TYR A 115 -30.99 -30.78 10.81
CA TYR A 115 -32.14 -31.05 11.67
C TYR A 115 -31.72 -31.03 13.13
N ILE A 116 -32.37 -30.20 13.94
CA ILE A 116 -31.96 -29.91 15.31
C ILE A 116 -33.14 -30.03 16.28
N GLU A 117 -32.94 -30.75 17.38
CA GLU A 117 -33.93 -30.91 18.45
C GLU A 117 -33.37 -30.48 19.81
N THR A 118 -34.11 -29.61 20.51
CA THR A 118 -33.87 -29.22 21.90
C THR A 118 -32.41 -28.88 22.22
N ALA A 119 -31.79 -28.04 21.37
CA ALA A 119 -30.38 -27.69 21.44
C ALA A 119 -30.15 -26.17 21.32
N THR A 120 -28.98 -25.72 21.79
CA THR A 120 -28.50 -24.35 21.55
C THR A 120 -27.63 -24.35 20.31
N THR A 121 -28.01 -23.56 19.31
CA THR A 121 -27.38 -23.55 17.98
C THR A 121 -26.86 -22.18 17.63
N LEU A 122 -25.58 -22.10 17.27
CA LEU A 122 -24.93 -20.91 16.73
C LEU A 122 -24.37 -21.19 15.33
N ILE A 123 -24.88 -20.49 14.32
CA ILE A 123 -24.38 -20.54 12.94
C ILE A 123 -23.82 -19.15 12.60
N THR A 124 -22.55 -19.09 12.23
CA THR A 124 -21.82 -17.84 11.98
C THR A 124 -21.02 -17.92 10.69
N GLY A 125 -21.03 -16.87 9.86
CA GLY A 125 -20.15 -16.81 8.67
C GLY A 125 -20.31 -17.99 7.71
N SER A 126 -21.47 -18.64 7.68
CA SER A 126 -21.64 -19.96 7.04
C SER A 126 -22.65 -19.91 5.90
N THR A 127 -22.55 -20.88 4.99
CA THR A 127 -23.47 -21.01 3.85
C THR A 127 -24.26 -22.32 3.93
N ILE A 128 -25.59 -22.23 3.94
CA ILE A 128 -26.51 -23.37 3.85
C ILE A 128 -27.24 -23.27 2.53
N HIS A 129 -26.87 -24.11 1.55
CA HIS A 129 -27.28 -23.90 0.18
C HIS A 129 -27.75 -25.17 -0.55
N GLY A 130 -28.83 -25.06 -1.34
CA GLY A 130 -29.23 -26.13 -2.26
C GLY A 130 -29.72 -27.41 -1.58
N ASN A 131 -30.01 -27.39 -0.28
CA ASN A 131 -30.47 -28.57 0.45
C ASN A 131 -31.95 -28.84 0.20
N GLN A 132 -32.35 -30.12 0.14
CA GLN A 132 -33.70 -30.51 -0.25
C GLN A 132 -34.34 -31.50 0.75
N SER A 133 -35.41 -31.05 1.39
CA SER A 133 -36.23 -31.84 2.31
C SER A 133 -37.55 -32.23 1.64
N ALA A 134 -37.98 -33.48 1.81
CA ALA A 134 -39.33 -33.90 1.45
C ALA A 134 -40.38 -33.22 2.34
N GLY A 135 -40.07 -33.01 3.62
CA GLY A 135 -40.89 -32.27 4.58
C GLY A 135 -40.49 -30.79 4.69
N SER A 136 -40.58 -30.25 5.91
CA SER A 136 -40.19 -28.87 6.24
C SER A 136 -38.68 -28.68 6.36
N GLY A 137 -38.21 -27.43 6.35
CA GLY A 137 -36.81 -27.08 6.62
C GLY A 137 -35.86 -27.65 5.57
N GLY A 138 -35.89 -27.12 4.34
CA GLY A 138 -34.94 -27.54 3.31
C GLY A 138 -33.50 -27.32 3.76
N GLY A 139 -33.17 -26.11 4.20
CA GLY A 139 -31.86 -25.76 4.74
C GLY A 139 -31.70 -26.20 6.19
N LEU A 140 -32.54 -25.63 7.06
CA LEU A 140 -32.49 -25.82 8.51
C LEU A 140 -33.90 -26.08 9.05
N ALA A 141 -34.03 -27.10 9.89
CA ALA A 141 -35.19 -27.29 10.76
C ALA A 141 -34.72 -27.35 12.22
N GLN A 142 -35.26 -26.49 13.08
CA GLN A 142 -35.02 -26.58 14.52
C GLN A 142 -36.33 -26.65 15.31
N SER A 143 -36.40 -27.61 16.24
CA SER A 143 -37.52 -27.86 17.14
C SER A 143 -37.08 -27.70 18.60
N GLY A 144 -37.52 -26.63 19.26
CA GLY A 144 -37.09 -26.27 20.62
C GLY A 144 -35.67 -25.70 20.70
N GLY A 145 -35.24 -25.38 21.93
CA GLY A 145 -33.92 -24.80 22.19
C GLY A 145 -33.78 -23.35 21.68
N ASP A 146 -32.55 -22.92 21.43
CA ASP A 146 -32.21 -21.55 21.00
C ASP A 146 -31.47 -21.58 19.66
N LEU A 147 -31.77 -20.63 18.77
CA LEU A 147 -31.16 -20.54 17.44
C LEU A 147 -30.59 -19.14 17.19
N THR A 148 -29.30 -19.05 16.91
CA THR A 148 -28.69 -17.82 16.40
C THR A 148 -28.06 -18.08 15.03
N VAL A 149 -28.49 -17.31 14.04
CA VAL A 149 -27.87 -17.28 12.71
C VAL A 149 -27.32 -15.89 12.48
N ARG A 150 -26.01 -15.78 12.29
CA ARG A 150 -25.31 -14.50 12.16
C ARG A 150 -24.40 -14.48 10.95
N SER A 151 -24.37 -13.37 10.23
CA SER A 151 -23.43 -13.16 9.11
C SER A 151 -23.39 -14.33 8.14
N SER A 152 -24.54 -14.95 7.85
CA SER A 152 -24.62 -16.22 7.14
C SER A 152 -25.60 -16.14 5.97
N THR A 153 -25.42 -17.05 5.00
CA THR A 153 -26.27 -17.13 3.82
C THR A 153 -27.03 -18.45 3.78
N ILE A 154 -28.36 -18.36 3.72
CA ILE A 154 -29.24 -19.54 3.59
C ILE A 154 -29.99 -19.40 2.27
N SER A 155 -29.58 -20.16 1.26
CA SER A 155 -30.06 -19.93 -0.10
C SER A 155 -30.42 -21.16 -0.91
N GLN A 156 -31.40 -21.01 -1.82
CA GLN A 156 -31.78 -22.05 -2.78
C GLN A 156 -32.13 -23.41 -2.14
N ASN A 157 -32.56 -23.41 -0.88
CA ASN A 157 -33.00 -24.62 -0.20
C ASN A 157 -34.49 -24.87 -0.49
N THR A 158 -34.88 -26.14 -0.50
CA THR A 158 -36.22 -26.56 -0.93
C THR A 158 -36.90 -27.45 0.11
N ALA A 159 -38.12 -27.11 0.48
CA ALA A 159 -39.08 -27.96 1.21
C ALA A 159 -40.18 -28.40 0.23
N LEU A 160 -40.13 -29.66 -0.22
CA LEU A 160 -40.96 -30.14 -1.34
C LEU A 160 -42.44 -30.27 -1.03
N LEU A 161 -42.79 -30.61 0.21
CA LEU A 161 -44.18 -30.81 0.65
C LEU A 161 -44.51 -30.05 1.94
N GLY A 162 -43.58 -29.22 2.43
CA GLY A 162 -43.70 -28.56 3.73
C GLY A 162 -43.40 -27.07 3.68
N SER A 163 -43.36 -26.49 4.88
CA SER A 163 -43.04 -25.08 5.13
C SER A 163 -41.55 -24.86 5.45
N GLY A 164 -41.04 -23.64 5.32
CA GLY A 164 -39.66 -23.33 5.70
C GLY A 164 -38.64 -23.86 4.71
N GLY A 165 -38.64 -23.36 3.47
CA GLY A 165 -37.68 -23.79 2.44
C GLY A 165 -36.24 -23.58 2.88
N GLY A 166 -35.94 -22.37 3.35
CA GLY A 166 -34.70 -22.03 4.03
C GLY A 166 -34.72 -22.55 5.46
N ILE A 167 -35.62 -22.00 6.27
CA ILE A 167 -35.66 -22.23 7.71
C ILE A 167 -37.07 -22.59 8.18
N TYR A 168 -37.21 -23.75 8.79
CA TYR A 168 -38.34 -24.08 9.64
C TYR A 168 -37.95 -23.86 11.11
N ASN A 169 -38.50 -22.82 11.72
CA ASN A 169 -38.14 -22.37 13.05
C ASN A 169 -39.26 -22.68 14.05
N ALA A 170 -39.02 -23.66 14.91
CA ALA A 170 -39.81 -23.96 16.09
C ALA A 170 -38.95 -23.87 17.37
N ALA A 171 -37.87 -23.09 17.34
CA ALA A 171 -37.04 -22.81 18.51
C ALA A 171 -37.81 -21.99 19.55
N TYR A 172 -37.41 -22.06 20.83
CA TYR A 172 -37.98 -21.21 21.87
C TYR A 172 -37.58 -19.75 21.68
N THR A 173 -36.30 -19.53 21.41
CA THR A 173 -35.79 -18.21 21.00
C THR A 173 -34.99 -18.36 19.72
N SER A 174 -35.14 -17.40 18.81
CA SER A 174 -34.34 -17.38 17.57
C SER A 174 -33.96 -15.96 17.19
N HIS A 175 -32.72 -15.77 16.77
CA HIS A 175 -32.15 -14.48 16.37
C HIS A 175 -31.43 -14.60 15.03
N PHE A 176 -31.90 -13.87 14.03
CA PHE A 176 -31.29 -13.77 12.71
C PHE A 176 -30.65 -12.40 12.57
N ILE A 177 -29.33 -12.34 12.44
CA ILE A 177 -28.53 -11.11 12.49
C ILE A 177 -27.65 -11.02 11.26
N ASN A 178 -27.59 -9.88 10.56
CA ASN A 178 -26.66 -9.68 9.45
C ASN A 178 -26.68 -10.82 8.42
N SER A 179 -27.83 -11.42 8.17
CA SER A 179 -27.90 -12.65 7.38
C SER A 179 -28.72 -12.45 6.13
N THR A 180 -28.33 -13.16 5.07
CA THR A 180 -29.03 -13.16 3.79
C THR A 180 -29.77 -14.50 3.63
N ILE A 181 -31.10 -14.45 3.51
CA ILE A 181 -31.96 -15.63 3.34
C ILE A 181 -32.67 -15.49 1.99
N SER A 182 -32.20 -16.21 0.97
CA SER A 182 -32.57 -15.89 -0.41
C SER A 182 -32.80 -17.06 -1.35
N GLY A 183 -33.77 -16.94 -2.25
CA GLY A 183 -33.99 -17.95 -3.29
C GLY A 183 -34.53 -19.28 -2.78
N ASN A 184 -35.01 -19.36 -1.54
CA ASN A 184 -35.50 -20.61 -0.97
C ASN A 184 -36.94 -20.88 -1.42
N THR A 185 -37.31 -22.16 -1.51
CA THR A 185 -38.63 -22.60 -2.01
C THR A 185 -39.33 -23.52 -1.01
N ALA A 186 -40.62 -23.27 -0.75
CA ALA A 186 -41.49 -24.14 0.04
C ALA A 186 -42.82 -24.36 -0.68
N GLU A 187 -43.33 -25.58 -0.67
CA GLU A 187 -44.66 -25.87 -1.21
C GLU A 187 -45.77 -25.25 -0.34
N GLU A 188 -45.56 -25.22 0.98
CA GLU A 188 -46.48 -24.55 1.90
C GLU A 188 -46.03 -23.10 2.15
N SER A 189 -45.80 -22.70 3.41
CA SER A 189 -45.61 -21.29 3.78
C SER A 189 -44.20 -20.97 4.27
N GLY A 190 -43.85 -19.69 4.31
CA GLY A 190 -42.58 -19.24 4.93
C GLY A 190 -41.37 -19.77 4.18
N ALA A 191 -41.27 -19.54 2.86
CA ALA A 191 -40.21 -20.17 2.08
C ALA A 191 -38.80 -19.72 2.50
N GLY A 192 -38.62 -18.45 2.87
CA GLY A 192 -37.42 -18.00 3.57
C GLY A 192 -37.40 -18.50 5.02
N ILE A 193 -38.29 -17.96 5.84
CA ILE A 193 -38.45 -18.31 7.27
C ILE A 193 -39.91 -18.66 7.56
N TYR A 194 -40.13 -19.86 8.09
CA TYR A 194 -41.39 -20.24 8.70
C TYR A 194 -41.22 -20.27 10.22
N ASN A 195 -41.80 -19.30 10.92
CA ASN A 195 -41.89 -19.31 12.38
C ASN A 195 -43.12 -20.12 12.79
N ALA A 196 -42.88 -21.37 13.17
CA ALA A 196 -43.88 -22.24 13.73
C ALA A 196 -44.17 -21.81 15.16
N ASP A 197 -45.43 -21.72 15.55
CA ASP A 197 -45.82 -21.48 16.95
C ASP A 197 -46.55 -22.68 17.55
N PRO A 198 -45.84 -23.79 17.84
CA PRO A 198 -46.47 -24.96 18.41
C PRO A 198 -46.92 -24.77 19.87
N PHE A 199 -46.45 -23.73 20.58
CA PHE A 199 -46.62 -23.61 22.04
C PHE A 199 -46.85 -22.18 22.60
N GLU A 200 -47.06 -21.15 21.78
CA GLU A 200 -47.16 -19.73 22.18
C GLU A 200 -45.88 -19.15 22.81
N PHE A 201 -44.71 -19.76 22.53
CA PHE A 201 -43.42 -19.38 23.12
C PHE A 201 -42.37 -18.89 22.12
N VAL A 202 -42.62 -18.98 20.80
CA VAL A 202 -41.58 -18.69 19.81
C VAL A 202 -41.34 -17.18 19.71
N SER A 203 -40.15 -16.76 20.13
CA SER A 203 -39.67 -15.39 19.98
C SER A 203 -38.61 -15.35 18.88
N ALA A 204 -39.04 -15.03 17.65
CA ALA A 204 -38.14 -14.80 16.52
C ALA A 204 -37.85 -13.31 16.37
N THR A 205 -36.58 -12.93 16.41
CA THR A 205 -36.10 -11.56 16.15
C THR A 205 -35.20 -11.57 14.91
N ILE A 206 -35.41 -10.60 14.03
CA ILE A 206 -34.66 -10.44 12.79
C ILE A 206 -34.09 -9.03 12.80
N ASP A 207 -32.76 -8.92 12.83
CA ASP A 207 -32.04 -7.66 12.84
C ASP A 207 -31.10 -7.60 11.64
N ASN A 208 -31.08 -6.44 10.99
CA ASN A 208 -30.03 -6.11 10.03
C ASN A 208 -29.87 -7.19 8.94
N SER A 209 -30.97 -7.79 8.47
CA SER A 209 -30.95 -8.96 7.61
C SER A 209 -31.73 -8.73 6.32
N THR A 210 -31.40 -9.48 5.26
CA THR A 210 -32.08 -9.40 3.96
C THR A 210 -32.75 -10.72 3.63
N ILE A 211 -34.07 -10.72 3.49
CA ILE A 211 -34.89 -11.89 3.14
C ILE A 211 -35.52 -11.64 1.78
N ALA A 212 -34.97 -12.26 0.72
CA ALA A 212 -35.36 -11.91 -0.64
C ALA A 212 -35.52 -13.08 -1.60
N ASN A 213 -36.29 -12.90 -2.67
CA ASN A 213 -36.41 -13.89 -3.75
C ASN A 213 -36.89 -15.29 -3.30
N ASN A 214 -37.57 -15.42 -2.16
CA ASN A 214 -38.09 -16.70 -1.66
C ASN A 214 -39.49 -16.98 -2.22
N HIS A 215 -39.81 -18.25 -2.48
CA HIS A 215 -41.06 -18.66 -3.14
C HIS A 215 -41.86 -19.69 -2.33
N ALA A 216 -43.07 -19.30 -1.91
CA ALA A 216 -44.02 -20.16 -1.19
C ALA A 216 -45.25 -20.52 -2.06
N GLY A 217 -45.69 -21.77 -2.06
CA GLY A 217 -47.00 -22.15 -2.63
C GLY A 217 -48.18 -21.72 -1.74
N GLY A 218 -47.94 -21.57 -0.44
CA GLY A 218 -48.86 -21.07 0.58
C GLY A 218 -48.74 -19.56 0.78
N TYR A 219 -48.52 -19.15 2.03
CA TYR A 219 -48.45 -17.76 2.47
C TYR A 219 -47.03 -17.37 2.90
N GLY A 220 -46.69 -16.08 2.87
CA GLY A 220 -45.42 -15.58 3.43
C GLY A 220 -44.22 -16.11 2.66
N GLY A 221 -44.00 -15.66 1.43
CA GLY A 221 -42.86 -16.10 0.61
C GLY A 221 -41.53 -15.86 1.34
N GLY A 222 -41.32 -14.66 1.85
CA GLY A 222 -40.18 -14.33 2.70
C GLY A 222 -40.35 -14.90 4.10
N ILE A 223 -41.32 -14.37 4.85
CA ILE A 223 -41.57 -14.72 6.25
C ILE A 223 -43.02 -15.12 6.44
N PHE A 224 -43.24 -16.28 7.04
CA PHE A 224 -44.52 -16.62 7.65
C PHE A 224 -44.37 -16.64 9.15
N THR A 225 -45.25 -15.92 9.85
CA THR A 225 -45.29 -15.91 11.30
C THR A 225 -46.71 -16.02 11.81
N PHE A 226 -46.89 -16.79 12.88
CA PHE A 226 -48.17 -17.03 13.53
C PHE A 226 -47.99 -16.89 15.03
N GLY A 227 -48.98 -16.30 15.72
CA GLY A 227 -48.90 -16.07 17.17
C GLY A 227 -48.28 -14.73 17.54
N ALA A 228 -47.17 -14.74 18.28
CA ALA A 228 -46.50 -13.54 18.79
C ALA A 228 -45.93 -12.67 17.66
N ALA A 229 -45.93 -11.35 17.86
CA ALA A 229 -45.36 -10.41 16.89
C ALA A 229 -43.86 -10.67 16.72
N THR A 230 -43.40 -10.86 15.48
CA THR A 230 -41.97 -11.02 15.15
C THR A 230 -41.31 -9.65 15.03
N PRO A 231 -40.33 -9.28 15.90
CA PRO A 231 -39.59 -8.04 15.73
C PRO A 231 -38.67 -8.11 14.51
N LEU A 232 -38.83 -7.14 13.61
CA LEU A 232 -38.04 -6.97 12.39
C LEU A 232 -37.42 -5.57 12.44
N ASN A 233 -36.10 -5.48 12.65
CA ASN A 233 -35.40 -4.19 12.72
C ASN A 233 -34.30 -4.04 11.68
N ASN A 234 -34.15 -2.85 11.12
CA ASN A 234 -33.10 -2.51 10.15
C ASN A 234 -32.97 -3.54 9.02
N SER A 235 -34.07 -4.18 8.62
CA SER A 235 -34.04 -5.35 7.74
C SER A 235 -34.83 -5.11 6.47
N ILE A 236 -34.52 -5.88 5.43
CA ILE A 236 -35.21 -5.83 4.13
C ILE A 236 -35.93 -7.15 3.89
N VAL A 237 -37.22 -7.08 3.52
CA VAL A 237 -37.99 -8.21 2.98
C VAL A 237 -38.57 -7.77 1.64
N ALA A 238 -38.10 -8.37 0.54
CA ALA A 238 -38.45 -7.93 -0.82
C ALA A 238 -38.28 -9.04 -1.87
N ASP A 239 -38.80 -8.85 -3.07
CA ASP A 239 -38.72 -9.80 -4.20
C ASP A 239 -39.27 -11.20 -3.89
N ASN A 240 -39.96 -11.41 -2.78
CA ASN A 240 -40.50 -12.71 -2.44
C ASN A 240 -41.84 -12.94 -3.15
N SER A 241 -42.28 -14.20 -3.21
CA SER A 241 -43.56 -14.55 -3.83
C SER A 241 -44.30 -15.63 -3.05
N ALA A 242 -45.62 -15.51 -2.98
CA ALA A 242 -46.50 -16.48 -2.35
C ALA A 242 -47.77 -16.66 -3.18
N ALA A 243 -48.18 -17.90 -3.47
CA ALA A 243 -49.35 -18.14 -4.33
C ALA A 243 -50.69 -17.88 -3.61
N SER A 244 -50.74 -18.02 -2.27
CA SER A 244 -51.97 -17.80 -1.49
C SER A 244 -52.09 -16.38 -0.90
N GLY A 245 -50.98 -15.68 -0.68
CA GLY A 245 -50.95 -14.28 -0.26
C GLY A 245 -49.82 -13.94 0.71
N GLY A 246 -49.53 -12.66 0.87
CA GLY A 246 -48.39 -12.17 1.64
C GLY A 246 -47.07 -12.58 1.04
N ALA A 247 -46.71 -11.96 -0.08
CA ALA A 247 -45.53 -12.33 -0.85
C ALA A 247 -44.26 -12.20 0.01
N ASP A 248 -44.05 -11.04 0.63
CA ASP A 248 -42.94 -10.82 1.55
C ASP A 248 -43.22 -11.37 2.94
N VAL A 249 -44.34 -10.96 3.54
CA VAL A 249 -44.67 -11.34 4.91
C VAL A 249 -46.13 -11.73 5.04
N PHE A 250 -46.39 -12.80 5.78
CA PHE A 250 -47.72 -13.11 6.30
C PHE A 250 -47.67 -13.24 7.82
N GLY A 251 -48.42 -12.41 8.52
CA GLY A 251 -48.51 -12.43 9.99
C GLY A 251 -48.20 -11.10 10.67
N LEU A 252 -48.12 -11.13 12.00
CA LEU A 252 -47.94 -9.95 12.84
C LEU A 252 -46.46 -9.61 13.05
N LEU A 253 -46.11 -8.36 12.75
CA LEU A 253 -44.78 -7.82 12.93
C LEU A 253 -44.73 -6.75 14.02
N ALA A 254 -43.55 -6.63 14.62
CA ALA A 254 -43.15 -5.53 15.49
C ALA A 254 -41.77 -5.00 15.03
N GLY A 255 -41.23 -4.01 15.74
CA GLY A 255 -39.88 -3.51 15.50
C GLY A 255 -39.86 -2.17 14.77
N SER A 256 -38.69 -1.82 14.22
CA SER A 256 -38.48 -0.50 13.65
C SER A 256 -37.47 -0.43 12.50
N TYR A 257 -37.62 0.58 11.64
CA TYR A 257 -36.65 0.89 10.59
C TYR A 257 -36.39 -0.27 9.61
N SER A 258 -37.43 -0.95 9.16
CA SER A 258 -37.32 -2.05 8.18
C SER A 258 -38.08 -1.73 6.90
N LEU A 259 -37.69 -2.37 5.81
CA LEU A 259 -38.33 -2.22 4.50
C LEU A 259 -39.07 -3.51 4.14
N ILE A 260 -40.33 -3.36 3.71
CA ILE A 260 -41.15 -4.44 3.15
C ILE A 260 -41.68 -3.97 1.79
N GLU A 261 -41.28 -4.64 0.72
CA GLU A 261 -41.64 -4.25 -0.65
C GLU A 261 -43.15 -4.47 -0.91
N ASP A 262 -43.66 -5.67 -0.65
CA ASP A 262 -45.09 -6.00 -0.66
C ASP A 262 -45.63 -6.19 0.78
N PRO A 263 -46.25 -5.14 1.36
CA PRO A 263 -46.79 -5.22 2.71
C PRO A 263 -48.11 -6.01 2.79
N THR A 264 -48.64 -6.53 1.68
CA THR A 264 -49.88 -7.33 1.70
C THR A 264 -49.70 -8.51 2.64
N GLY A 265 -50.67 -8.81 3.50
CA GLY A 265 -50.59 -9.95 4.44
C GLY A 265 -49.76 -9.69 5.72
N ALA A 266 -48.94 -8.63 5.75
CA ALA A 266 -48.25 -8.17 6.94
C ALA A 266 -49.18 -7.34 7.83
N ASP A 267 -49.27 -7.66 9.12
CA ASP A 267 -49.83 -6.76 10.12
C ASP A 267 -48.69 -5.95 10.75
N THR A 268 -48.62 -4.68 10.38
CA THR A 268 -47.57 -3.74 10.80
C THR A 268 -48.05 -2.77 11.89
N THR A 269 -49.18 -3.05 12.55
CA THR A 269 -49.78 -2.16 13.56
C THR A 269 -48.88 -1.87 14.77
N SER A 270 -47.92 -2.76 15.06
CA SER A 270 -46.97 -2.63 16.16
C SER A 270 -45.54 -2.26 15.70
N THR A 271 -45.41 -1.71 14.49
CA THR A 271 -44.13 -1.31 13.89
C THR A 271 -43.94 0.22 13.90
N SER A 272 -42.70 0.67 13.72
CA SER A 272 -42.38 2.10 13.60
C SER A 272 -41.34 2.36 12.51
N ASN A 273 -41.51 3.44 11.74
CA ASN A 273 -40.58 3.83 10.67
C ASN A 273 -40.30 2.71 9.64
N PHE A 274 -41.31 1.90 9.30
CA PHE A 274 -41.17 0.96 8.20
C PHE A 274 -41.32 1.69 6.86
N ILE A 275 -40.49 1.33 5.89
CA ILE A 275 -40.67 1.67 4.49
C ILE A 275 -41.52 0.57 3.86
N LEU A 276 -42.73 0.90 3.40
CA LEU A 276 -43.69 -0.08 2.88
C LEU A 276 -44.03 0.22 1.42
N GLY A 277 -44.18 -0.81 0.60
CA GLY A 277 -44.71 -0.65 -0.76
C GLY A 277 -43.71 -0.09 -1.77
N GLN A 278 -42.41 -0.19 -1.48
CA GLN A 278 -41.34 0.39 -2.31
C GLN A 278 -40.22 -0.63 -2.53
N ASP A 279 -39.71 -0.68 -3.76
CA ASP A 279 -38.62 -1.54 -4.19
C ASP A 279 -37.30 -1.08 -3.53
N PRO A 280 -36.60 -1.94 -2.76
CA PRO A 280 -35.27 -1.64 -2.21
C PRO A 280 -34.15 -1.58 -3.25
N ALA A 281 -34.41 -1.91 -4.51
CA ALA A 281 -33.41 -1.98 -5.59
C ALA A 281 -32.22 -2.89 -5.23
N LEU A 282 -32.51 -4.11 -4.77
CA LEU A 282 -31.49 -5.11 -4.49
C LEU A 282 -30.80 -5.57 -5.78
N LEU A 283 -29.49 -5.73 -5.73
CA LEU A 283 -28.75 -6.49 -6.76
C LEU A 283 -28.97 -8.00 -6.55
N PRO A 284 -28.81 -8.85 -7.59
CA PRO A 284 -28.95 -10.30 -7.46
C PRO A 284 -28.05 -10.88 -6.37
N LEU A 285 -28.42 -12.03 -5.79
CA LEU A 285 -27.56 -12.71 -4.80
C LEU A 285 -26.19 -13.02 -5.43
N GLY A 286 -25.11 -12.57 -4.80
CA GLY A 286 -23.77 -12.74 -5.34
C GLY A 286 -22.65 -12.44 -4.35
N ASP A 287 -21.42 -12.54 -4.82
CA ASP A 287 -20.22 -12.27 -4.04
C ASP A 287 -19.88 -10.77 -4.13
N TYR A 288 -20.32 -10.00 -3.13
CA TYR A 288 -20.07 -8.55 -3.00
C TYR A 288 -19.01 -8.22 -1.94
N GLY A 289 -18.12 -9.17 -1.66
CA GLY A 289 -17.16 -9.13 -0.56
C GLY A 289 -17.59 -9.96 0.65
N GLY A 290 -16.66 -10.17 1.59
CA GLY A 290 -16.89 -10.99 2.78
C GLY A 290 -16.86 -12.50 2.55
N ALA A 291 -17.23 -13.28 3.58
CA ALA A 291 -17.12 -14.74 3.59
C ALA A 291 -18.34 -15.47 2.99
N THR A 292 -19.45 -14.77 2.74
CA THR A 292 -20.72 -15.37 2.29
C THR A 292 -21.45 -14.44 1.33
N GLN A 293 -22.24 -14.99 0.40
CA GLN A 293 -23.00 -14.21 -0.59
C GLN A 293 -24.07 -13.30 0.03
N THR A 294 -24.24 -12.10 -0.51
CA THR A 294 -25.23 -11.11 -0.04
C THR A 294 -26.04 -10.53 -1.19
N HIS A 295 -27.11 -9.79 -0.87
CA HIS A 295 -27.72 -8.86 -1.81
C HIS A 295 -27.16 -7.46 -1.54
N ALA A 296 -26.36 -6.93 -2.48
CA ALA A 296 -25.90 -5.54 -2.41
C ALA A 296 -27.04 -4.56 -2.75
N LEU A 297 -26.94 -3.33 -2.26
CA LEU A 297 -27.86 -2.25 -2.60
C LEU A 297 -27.39 -1.55 -3.88
N ASN A 298 -28.32 -1.30 -4.81
CA ASN A 298 -28.04 -0.37 -5.90
C ASN A 298 -27.85 1.06 -5.34
N SER A 299 -27.07 1.93 -6.00
CA SER A 299 -26.83 3.30 -5.51
C SER A 299 -28.08 4.18 -5.40
N SER A 300 -29.16 3.81 -6.10
CA SER A 300 -30.47 4.45 -6.02
C SER A 300 -31.39 3.84 -4.94
N SER A 301 -30.89 2.87 -4.18
CA SER A 301 -31.68 2.19 -3.17
C SER A 301 -32.13 3.15 -2.08
N ILE A 302 -33.41 3.04 -1.74
CA ILE A 302 -34.01 3.79 -0.63
C ILE A 302 -33.65 3.19 0.74
N ALA A 303 -32.96 2.06 0.78
CA ALA A 303 -32.48 1.43 2.01
C ALA A 303 -31.14 2.01 2.49
N ILE A 304 -30.45 2.76 1.62
CA ILE A 304 -29.19 3.43 1.92
C ILE A 304 -29.42 4.55 2.95
N ASP A 305 -28.64 4.55 4.02
CA ASP A 305 -28.72 5.49 5.15
C ASP A 305 -30.15 5.65 5.68
N ALA A 306 -30.94 4.57 5.68
CA ALA A 306 -32.35 4.59 6.06
C ALA A 306 -32.65 3.87 7.38
N GLY A 307 -31.68 3.15 7.95
CA GLY A 307 -31.82 2.44 9.21
C GLY A 307 -31.88 3.35 10.43
N ASN A 308 -31.94 2.74 11.62
CA ASN A 308 -32.14 3.46 12.87
C ASN A 308 -31.01 4.49 13.13
N PRO A 309 -31.31 5.81 13.26
CA PRO A 309 -30.30 6.83 13.55
C PRO A 309 -29.70 6.72 14.95
N ALA A 310 -30.32 5.94 15.84
CA ALA A 310 -29.82 5.62 17.17
C ALA A 310 -29.40 4.14 17.26
N PHE A 311 -28.91 3.57 16.16
CA PHE A 311 -28.36 2.21 16.16
C PHE A 311 -27.24 2.08 17.21
N ASP A 312 -27.37 1.05 18.06
CA ASP A 312 -26.40 0.73 19.12
C ASP A 312 -25.91 -0.70 18.92
N GLY A 313 -24.75 -0.84 18.28
CA GLY A 313 -24.12 -2.14 18.04
C GLY A 313 -23.78 -2.90 19.32
N SER A 314 -23.62 -2.21 20.46
CA SER A 314 -23.27 -2.79 21.76
C SER A 314 -24.41 -3.56 22.42
N ALA A 315 -25.62 -3.46 21.88
CA ALA A 315 -26.78 -4.24 22.30
C ALA A 315 -26.74 -5.71 21.83
N PHE A 316 -25.79 -6.07 20.96
CA PHE A 316 -25.62 -7.42 20.41
C PHE A 316 -24.43 -8.14 21.06
N ASP A 317 -24.48 -9.47 21.10
CA ASP A 317 -23.37 -10.33 21.57
C ASP A 317 -22.97 -11.36 20.49
N PRO A 318 -21.75 -11.27 19.92
CA PRO A 318 -20.79 -10.17 20.08
C PRO A 318 -21.30 -8.87 19.46
N GLU A 319 -20.65 -7.75 19.75
CA GLU A 319 -21.04 -6.42 19.25
C GLU A 319 -21.26 -6.41 17.72
N LEU A 320 -22.27 -5.66 17.26
CA LEU A 320 -22.62 -5.53 15.85
C LEU A 320 -22.06 -4.22 15.27
N THR A 321 -20.76 -4.20 14.98
CA THR A 321 -20.07 -3.04 14.38
C THR A 321 -19.93 -3.12 12.86
N ILE A 322 -20.04 -4.33 12.31
CA ILE A 322 -19.81 -4.65 10.90
C ILE A 322 -21.05 -5.30 10.28
N ASP A 323 -21.19 -5.23 8.96
CA ASP A 323 -22.23 -5.86 8.16
C ASP A 323 -21.96 -7.36 7.96
N GLN A 324 -22.71 -8.04 7.08
CA GLN A 324 -22.47 -9.45 6.79
C GLN A 324 -21.07 -9.72 6.20
N ARG A 325 -20.52 -8.75 5.47
CA ARG A 325 -19.26 -8.87 4.73
C ARG A 325 -18.05 -8.55 5.59
N GLY A 326 -18.26 -7.84 6.70
CA GLY A 326 -17.20 -7.34 7.57
C GLY A 326 -16.90 -5.86 7.40
N VAL A 327 -17.77 -5.11 6.72
CA VAL A 327 -17.66 -3.66 6.52
C VAL A 327 -18.32 -2.93 7.66
N ASN A 328 -17.73 -1.84 8.17
CA ASN A 328 -18.31 -1.07 9.27
C ASN A 328 -19.73 -0.60 8.92
N ARG A 329 -20.69 -0.78 9.85
CA ARG A 329 -22.08 -0.35 9.62
C ARG A 329 -22.30 1.15 9.75
N VAL A 330 -21.59 1.80 10.66
CA VAL A 330 -21.84 3.22 10.98
C VAL A 330 -20.98 4.09 10.06
N ILE A 331 -21.43 4.27 8.81
CA ILE A 331 -20.75 5.05 7.74
C ILE A 331 -21.73 6.07 7.16
N ASP A 332 -21.26 7.24 6.71
CA ASP A 332 -22.05 8.15 5.87
C ASP A 332 -21.84 7.77 4.41
N SER A 333 -22.66 6.84 3.92
CA SER A 333 -22.44 6.21 2.61
C SER A 333 -22.88 7.09 1.43
N ASN A 334 -23.86 7.97 1.64
CA ASN A 334 -24.37 8.91 0.64
C ASN A 334 -23.71 10.30 0.71
N ASN A 335 -22.80 10.51 1.66
CA ASN A 335 -22.01 11.73 1.86
C ASN A 335 -22.88 12.99 2.14
N ASP A 336 -24.02 12.81 2.83
CA ASP A 336 -24.94 13.90 3.23
C ASP A 336 -24.61 14.49 4.62
N LEU A 337 -23.52 14.03 5.25
CA LEU A 337 -23.05 14.34 6.60
C LEU A 337 -23.91 13.73 7.73
N SER A 338 -24.85 12.84 7.41
CA SER A 338 -25.67 12.09 8.36
C SER A 338 -25.32 10.59 8.35
N VAL A 339 -24.35 10.22 9.17
CA VAL A 339 -23.99 8.82 9.43
C VAL A 339 -25.19 8.02 9.95
N ARG A 340 -25.66 7.04 9.17
CA ARG A 340 -26.67 6.07 9.58
C ARG A 340 -26.21 4.68 9.15
N ILE A 341 -26.95 3.66 9.55
CA ILE A 341 -26.77 2.32 8.99
C ILE A 341 -27.75 2.15 7.83
N ASP A 342 -27.38 1.32 6.87
CA ASP A 342 -28.27 0.82 5.84
C ASP A 342 -29.26 -0.20 6.43
N MET A 343 -30.44 -0.28 5.84
CA MET A 343 -31.32 -1.43 6.09
C MET A 343 -30.80 -2.66 5.36
N GLY A 344 -30.88 -3.82 6.00
CA GLY A 344 -30.49 -5.12 5.44
C GLY A 344 -29.13 -5.62 5.91
N ALA A 345 -28.70 -6.72 5.32
CA ALA A 345 -27.45 -7.43 5.66
C ALA A 345 -26.19 -6.77 5.09
N PHE A 346 -26.35 -5.81 4.18
CA PHE A 346 -25.28 -5.17 3.43
C PHE A 346 -25.22 -3.69 3.81
N GLU A 347 -24.01 -3.21 4.08
CA GLU A 347 -23.73 -1.77 4.24
C GLU A 347 -23.07 -1.24 2.97
N THR A 348 -23.60 -0.16 2.41
CA THR A 348 -23.06 0.47 1.22
C THR A 348 -21.81 1.25 1.57
N GLU A 349 -20.73 0.95 0.87
CA GLU A 349 -19.51 1.74 0.96
C GLU A 349 -19.66 2.89 -0.04
N GLY A 350 -19.74 4.12 0.47
CA GLY A 350 -19.74 5.31 -0.38
C GLY A 350 -18.54 5.30 -1.33
N ILE A 351 -18.70 5.86 -2.53
CA ILE A 351 -17.64 5.90 -3.54
C ILE A 351 -16.45 6.67 -2.95
N GLN A 352 -15.28 6.05 -2.91
CA GLN A 352 -14.06 6.72 -2.46
C GLN A 352 -13.33 7.29 -3.67
N GLY A 353 -12.76 8.48 -3.53
CA GLY A 353 -11.98 9.13 -4.57
C GLY A 353 -10.59 9.49 -4.07
N SER A 354 -9.60 9.51 -4.95
CA SER A 354 -8.28 10.10 -4.69
C SER A 354 -7.98 11.17 -5.72
N ALA A 355 -7.43 12.29 -5.27
CA ALA A 355 -6.86 13.32 -6.13
C ALA A 355 -5.44 13.64 -5.67
N ASP A 356 -4.47 13.45 -6.55
CA ASP A 356 -3.04 13.58 -6.27
C ASP A 356 -2.35 14.46 -7.32
N LEU A 357 -1.24 15.09 -6.95
CA LEU A 357 -0.42 15.87 -7.87
C LEU A 357 1.02 15.39 -7.86
N THR A 358 1.68 15.50 -9.01
CA THR A 358 3.12 15.24 -9.13
C THR A 358 3.76 16.35 -9.96
N VAL A 359 4.96 16.79 -9.59
CA VAL A 359 5.67 17.86 -10.29
C VAL A 359 6.96 17.29 -10.88
N LYS A 360 7.19 17.49 -12.19
CA LYS A 360 8.31 16.88 -12.89
C LYS A 360 8.76 17.67 -14.11
N TRP A 361 9.97 17.35 -14.57
CA TRP A 361 10.58 17.95 -15.76
C TRP A 361 10.00 17.47 -17.08
N GLN A 362 9.66 16.19 -17.13
CA GLN A 362 9.17 15.52 -18.32
C GLN A 362 7.87 14.81 -17.99
N ALA A 363 6.91 14.93 -18.90
CA ALA A 363 5.59 14.36 -18.72
C ALA A 363 5.64 12.83 -18.61
N THR A 364 4.82 12.24 -17.74
CA THR A 364 4.70 10.79 -17.61
C THR A 364 4.16 10.19 -18.92
N ASN A 365 4.75 9.11 -19.41
CA ASN A 365 4.21 8.45 -20.59
C ASN A 365 3.00 7.56 -20.22
N VAL A 366 1.80 8.05 -20.48
CA VAL A 366 0.52 7.37 -20.18
C VAL A 366 -0.13 6.70 -21.40
N GLY A 367 0.55 6.73 -22.56
CA GLY A 367 0.00 6.25 -23.83
C GLY A 367 -1.35 6.90 -24.19
N THR A 368 -2.18 6.16 -24.92
CA THR A 368 -3.55 6.59 -25.27
C THR A 368 -4.55 6.34 -24.14
N SER A 369 -4.20 5.49 -23.19
CA SER A 369 -5.08 5.15 -22.07
C SER A 369 -5.18 6.29 -21.08
N GLY A 370 -4.09 7.05 -20.83
CA GLY A 370 -4.10 8.04 -19.75
C GLY A 370 -3.99 7.44 -18.34
N THR A 371 -3.75 6.13 -18.22
CA THR A 371 -3.76 5.39 -16.94
C THR A 371 -2.35 5.07 -16.42
N THR A 372 -2.23 4.86 -15.11
CA THR A 372 -1.05 4.29 -14.44
C THR A 372 -1.48 3.42 -13.26
N ALA A 373 -0.68 2.41 -12.91
CA ALA A 373 -0.96 1.51 -11.79
C ALA A 373 -0.61 2.13 -10.42
N SER A 374 0.32 3.08 -10.40
CA SER A 374 0.75 3.78 -9.19
C SER A 374 1.05 5.24 -9.49
N LEU A 375 0.93 6.09 -8.46
CA LEU A 375 1.26 7.50 -8.57
C LEU A 375 2.73 7.64 -9.03
N PRO A 376 3.00 8.34 -10.14
CA PRO A 376 4.37 8.54 -10.59
C PRO A 376 5.18 9.36 -9.57
N SER A 377 6.51 9.18 -9.53
CA SER A 377 7.35 10.04 -8.70
C SER A 377 7.32 11.49 -9.20
N HIS A 378 7.43 12.42 -8.27
CA HIS A 378 7.77 13.82 -8.56
C HIS A 378 9.30 14.01 -8.52
N ALA A 379 9.78 15.16 -8.99
CA ALA A 379 11.18 15.55 -8.86
C ALA A 379 11.53 15.80 -7.38
N ASN A 380 12.81 15.74 -7.01
CA ASN A 380 13.26 16.13 -5.66
C ASN A 380 13.57 17.63 -5.57
N PHE A 381 13.93 18.23 -6.70
CA PHE A 381 14.22 19.65 -6.84
C PHE A 381 13.90 20.09 -8.25
N ILE A 382 13.79 21.40 -8.44
CA ILE A 382 13.71 22.02 -9.75
C ILE A 382 14.70 23.18 -9.88
N ASP A 383 15.12 23.45 -11.11
CA ASP A 383 15.93 24.58 -11.52
C ASP A 383 15.15 25.63 -12.32
N GLU A 384 15.74 26.81 -12.48
CA GLU A 384 15.17 27.88 -13.29
C GLU A 384 15.28 27.67 -14.81
N PHE A 385 16.10 26.71 -15.25
CA PHE A 385 16.49 26.57 -16.64
C PHE A 385 15.41 25.92 -17.49
N ASN A 386 14.57 25.08 -16.89
CA ASN A 386 13.53 24.34 -17.59
C ASN A 386 12.12 24.63 -17.03
N PRO A 387 11.08 24.53 -17.88
CA PRO A 387 9.71 24.52 -17.39
C PRO A 387 9.44 23.20 -16.63
N VAL A 388 8.53 23.26 -15.68
CA VAL A 388 8.02 22.09 -14.96
C VAL A 388 6.60 21.76 -15.38
N ILE A 389 6.22 20.51 -15.19
CA ILE A 389 4.88 19.99 -15.48
C ILE A 389 4.31 19.49 -14.18
N VAL A 390 3.17 20.07 -13.78
CA VAL A 390 2.31 19.52 -12.74
C VAL A 390 1.33 18.58 -13.41
N GLU A 391 1.31 17.32 -13.00
CA GLU A 391 0.34 16.32 -13.44
C GLU A 391 -0.65 16.04 -12.32
N ILE A 392 -1.94 16.18 -12.62
CA ILE A 392 -3.04 15.90 -11.71
C ILE A 392 -3.60 14.52 -12.00
N TRP A 393 -3.61 13.67 -10.99
CA TRP A 393 -4.04 12.28 -11.06
C TRP A 393 -5.29 12.09 -10.21
N VAL A 394 -6.26 11.37 -10.75
CA VAL A 394 -7.51 11.08 -10.05
C VAL A 394 -7.86 9.60 -10.18
N SER A 395 -8.58 9.06 -9.21
CA SER A 395 -9.16 7.72 -9.27
C SER A 395 -10.40 7.64 -8.38
N ILE A 396 -11.23 6.64 -8.62
CA ILE A 396 -12.27 6.20 -7.70
C ILE A 396 -12.07 4.73 -7.35
N SER A 397 -12.44 4.38 -6.14
CA SER A 397 -12.41 3.03 -5.59
C SER A 397 -13.79 2.63 -5.07
N ASN A 398 -13.93 1.34 -4.79
CA ASN A 398 -15.21 0.66 -4.55
C ASN A 398 -16.11 0.71 -5.81
N SER A 399 -15.48 0.72 -6.99
CA SER A 399 -16.13 1.00 -8.27
C SER A 399 -15.76 0.00 -9.36
N ALA A 400 -15.54 -1.27 -9.02
CA ALA A 400 -15.05 -2.30 -9.94
C ALA A 400 -15.85 -2.46 -11.26
N SER A 401 -17.08 -1.95 -11.35
CA SER A 401 -17.93 -1.99 -12.54
C SER A 401 -18.36 -0.61 -13.08
N TYR A 402 -17.78 0.49 -12.58
CA TYR A 402 -18.11 1.84 -13.04
C TYR A 402 -16.95 2.82 -12.81
N GLY A 403 -16.81 3.80 -13.70
CA GLY A 403 -15.71 4.78 -13.67
C GLY A 403 -16.18 6.19 -13.33
N LEU A 404 -15.25 7.13 -13.45
CA LEU A 404 -15.52 8.56 -13.41
C LEU A 404 -16.44 8.97 -14.56
N VAL A 405 -17.31 9.93 -14.29
CA VAL A 405 -18.08 10.70 -15.27
C VAL A 405 -17.46 12.08 -15.41
N SER A 406 -17.05 12.68 -14.29
CA SER A 406 -16.36 13.96 -14.26
C SER A 406 -15.39 14.04 -13.09
N ALA A 407 -14.36 14.87 -13.26
CA ALA A 407 -13.43 15.22 -12.20
C ALA A 407 -13.13 16.72 -12.25
N GLN A 408 -12.98 17.34 -11.08
CA GLN A 408 -12.51 18.70 -10.89
C GLN A 408 -11.55 18.73 -9.71
N VAL A 409 -10.40 19.37 -9.87
CA VAL A 409 -9.36 19.47 -8.83
C VAL A 409 -8.72 20.86 -8.92
N ASP A 410 -8.74 21.64 -7.84
CA ASP A 410 -7.98 22.90 -7.78
C ASP A 410 -6.60 22.63 -7.20
N PHE A 411 -5.62 23.46 -7.55
CA PHE A 411 -4.33 23.43 -6.85
C PHE A 411 -3.64 24.80 -6.85
N SER A 412 -2.72 24.98 -5.90
CA SER A 412 -1.88 26.17 -5.76
C SER A 412 -0.41 25.89 -6.05
N PHE A 413 0.33 26.95 -6.37
CA PHE A 413 1.78 26.96 -6.58
C PHE A 413 2.33 28.34 -6.17
N ASP A 414 3.64 28.44 -5.92
CA ASP A 414 4.26 29.72 -5.58
C ASP A 414 4.40 30.66 -6.80
N ALA A 415 3.48 31.63 -6.91
CA ALA A 415 3.48 32.64 -7.97
C ALA A 415 4.66 33.62 -7.90
N THR A 416 5.44 33.64 -6.82
CA THR A 416 6.67 34.43 -6.73
C THR A 416 7.65 33.95 -7.79
N TYR A 417 7.85 32.65 -7.90
CA TYR A 417 8.87 32.02 -8.73
C TYR A 417 8.33 31.33 -9.97
N LEU A 418 7.05 30.96 -9.98
CA LEU A 418 6.45 30.19 -11.07
C LEU A 418 5.37 30.99 -11.80
N THR A 419 5.19 30.70 -13.08
CA THR A 419 4.09 31.22 -13.91
C THR A 419 3.49 30.07 -14.70
N ALA A 420 2.19 29.82 -14.57
CA ALA A 420 1.51 28.80 -15.36
C ALA A 420 1.25 29.31 -16.79
N ASP A 421 1.57 28.48 -17.77
CA ASP A 421 1.51 28.80 -19.20
C ASP A 421 0.28 28.19 -19.89
N SER A 422 0.01 26.91 -19.62
CA SER A 422 -0.99 26.14 -20.36
C SER A 422 -1.50 24.95 -19.57
N ILE A 423 -2.73 24.54 -19.91
CA ILE A 423 -3.40 23.34 -19.38
C ILE A 423 -3.62 22.38 -20.56
N VAL A 424 -3.26 21.11 -20.38
CA VAL A 424 -3.49 20.03 -21.35
C VAL A 424 -4.13 18.84 -20.64
N TYR A 425 -5.34 18.46 -21.05
CA TYR A 425 -6.06 17.34 -20.42
C TYR A 425 -5.50 15.98 -20.79
N GLY A 426 -5.68 15.02 -19.89
CA GLY A 426 -5.34 13.63 -20.14
C GLY A 426 -6.21 13.01 -21.25
N PRO A 427 -5.73 11.94 -21.90
CA PRO A 427 -6.38 11.35 -23.08
C PRO A 427 -7.85 10.95 -22.90
N GLY A 428 -8.24 10.51 -21.69
CA GLY A 428 -9.61 10.10 -21.39
C GLY A 428 -10.58 11.24 -21.07
N PHE A 429 -10.11 12.47 -20.85
CA PHE A 429 -10.92 13.62 -20.46
C PHE A 429 -11.10 14.60 -21.62
N THR A 430 -11.95 14.24 -22.59
CA THR A 430 -12.09 14.97 -23.86
C THR A 430 -13.28 15.92 -23.92
N LEU A 431 -14.13 15.92 -22.91
CA LEU A 431 -15.41 16.63 -22.89
C LEU A 431 -15.45 17.67 -21.76
N SER A 432 -16.19 18.76 -21.96
CA SER A 432 -16.49 19.79 -20.95
C SER A 432 -15.28 20.28 -20.14
N GLN A 433 -14.14 20.47 -20.79
CA GLN A 433 -12.90 20.93 -20.17
C GLN A 433 -13.03 22.37 -19.65
N THR A 434 -12.69 22.59 -18.38
CA THR A 434 -12.77 23.88 -17.67
C THR A 434 -11.51 24.14 -16.85
N GLY A 435 -11.08 25.38 -16.70
CA GLY A 435 -9.95 25.69 -15.81
C GLY A 435 -9.51 27.12 -15.99
N SER A 436 -9.10 27.76 -14.91
CA SER A 436 -8.63 29.14 -14.91
C SER A 436 -7.25 29.25 -14.27
N ILE A 437 -6.33 29.90 -14.97
CA ILE A 437 -4.99 30.22 -14.47
C ILE A 437 -5.03 31.59 -13.82
N ASN A 438 -4.66 31.69 -12.54
CA ASN A 438 -4.38 32.97 -11.88
C ASN A 438 -2.91 33.02 -11.43
N ASN A 439 -2.08 33.65 -12.26
CA ASN A 439 -0.65 33.85 -11.97
C ASN A 439 -0.39 34.97 -10.94
N GLU A 440 -1.38 35.77 -10.55
CA GLU A 440 -1.21 36.76 -9.48
C GLU A 440 -1.27 36.10 -8.10
N THR A 441 -2.14 35.10 -7.94
CA THR A 441 -2.33 34.38 -6.67
C THR A 441 -1.67 33.01 -6.64
N GLY A 442 -1.19 32.50 -7.78
CA GLY A 442 -0.56 31.18 -7.87
C GLY A 442 -1.57 30.05 -7.75
N THR A 443 -2.74 30.18 -8.38
CA THR A 443 -3.82 29.20 -8.25
C THR A 443 -4.36 28.78 -9.60
N ILE A 444 -4.63 27.49 -9.74
CA ILE A 444 -5.42 26.90 -10.82
C ILE A 444 -6.77 26.49 -10.23
N THR A 445 -7.86 27.08 -10.71
CA THR A 445 -9.21 26.84 -10.17
C THR A 445 -10.18 26.36 -11.23
N GLY A 446 -11.14 25.52 -10.83
CA GLY A 446 -12.13 24.90 -11.70
C GLY A 446 -11.51 23.99 -12.76
N LEU A 447 -10.32 23.43 -12.49
CA LEU A 447 -9.63 22.53 -13.42
C LEU A 447 -10.38 21.20 -13.45
N GLY A 448 -11.23 21.02 -14.45
CA GLY A 448 -12.12 19.88 -14.53
C GLY A 448 -12.47 19.48 -15.95
N ALA A 449 -12.94 18.26 -16.10
CA ALA A 449 -13.34 17.69 -17.38
C ALA A 449 -14.25 16.47 -17.18
N THR A 450 -14.95 16.08 -18.24
CA THR A 450 -15.77 14.86 -18.28
C THR A 450 -15.19 13.82 -19.23
N THR A 451 -15.52 12.56 -18.96
CA THR A 451 -15.12 11.41 -19.79
C THR A 451 -16.35 10.65 -20.28
N ASP A 452 -16.24 10.04 -21.45
CA ASP A 452 -17.22 9.11 -22.03
C ASP A 452 -16.74 7.65 -22.00
N GLN A 453 -15.56 7.41 -21.46
CA GLN A 453 -14.96 6.08 -21.37
C GLN A 453 -15.57 5.32 -20.19
N PRO A 454 -16.19 4.14 -20.42
CA PRO A 454 -16.67 3.28 -19.34
C PRO A 454 -15.52 2.88 -18.41
N GLU A 455 -15.78 2.80 -17.11
CA GLU A 455 -14.83 2.30 -16.09
C GLU A 455 -13.51 3.12 -15.96
N TYR A 456 -13.42 4.28 -16.62
CA TYR A 456 -12.21 5.10 -16.58
C TYR A 456 -11.94 5.65 -15.17
N GLY A 457 -10.77 5.37 -14.62
CA GLY A 457 -10.41 5.75 -13.25
C GLY A 457 -10.94 4.81 -12.17
N ALA A 458 -11.62 3.71 -12.54
CA ALA A 458 -12.04 2.67 -11.60
C ALA A 458 -10.83 1.86 -11.15
N GLU A 459 -10.55 1.88 -9.84
CA GLU A 459 -9.44 1.18 -9.18
C GLU A 459 -8.05 1.47 -9.80
N THR A 460 -7.93 2.53 -10.61
CA THR A 460 -6.73 2.86 -11.39
C THR A 460 -6.58 4.38 -11.49
N LEU A 461 -5.35 4.86 -11.38
CA LEU A 461 -5.07 6.29 -11.52
C LEU A 461 -5.15 6.71 -12.98
N VAL A 462 -5.89 7.78 -13.23
CA VAL A 462 -5.99 8.41 -14.54
C VAL A 462 -5.51 9.85 -14.47
N LEU A 463 -4.80 10.27 -15.53
CA LEU A 463 -4.36 11.64 -15.68
C LEU A 463 -5.56 12.54 -16.00
N LEU A 464 -5.89 13.46 -15.10
CA LEU A 464 -6.90 14.50 -15.35
C LEU A 464 -6.34 15.55 -16.30
N ALA A 465 -5.24 16.19 -15.91
CA ALA A 465 -4.63 17.27 -16.66
C ALA A 465 -3.16 17.48 -16.33
N ARG A 466 -2.49 18.22 -17.21
CA ARG A 466 -1.14 18.73 -17.07
C ARG A 466 -1.16 20.24 -17.09
N VAL A 467 -0.47 20.86 -16.16
CA VAL A 467 -0.22 22.30 -16.17
C VAL A 467 1.27 22.53 -16.34
N ARG A 468 1.65 23.23 -17.41
CA ARG A 468 3.04 23.65 -17.62
C ARG A 468 3.28 24.95 -16.86
N LEU A 469 4.32 24.98 -16.03
CA LEU A 469 4.78 26.20 -15.37
C LEU A 469 6.18 26.55 -15.87
N THR A 470 6.36 27.81 -16.24
CA THR A 470 7.67 28.40 -16.47
C THR A 470 8.22 28.91 -15.14
N VAL A 471 9.48 28.59 -14.87
CA VAL A 471 10.23 29.12 -13.72
C VAL A 471 10.79 30.47 -14.11
N LYS A 472 10.60 31.48 -13.26
CA LYS A 472 11.17 32.81 -13.47
C LYS A 472 12.67 32.76 -13.19
N GLN A 473 13.41 33.61 -13.87
CA GLN A 473 14.85 33.74 -13.68
C GLN A 473 15.19 34.15 -12.25
N ILE A 474 16.20 33.51 -11.69
CA ILE A 474 16.69 33.58 -10.33
C ILE A 474 18.14 34.07 -10.37
N PRO A 475 18.45 35.26 -9.84
CA PRO A 475 19.80 35.79 -9.92
C PRO A 475 20.78 34.97 -9.08
N LEU A 476 22.00 34.77 -9.59
CA LEU A 476 23.12 34.25 -8.82
C LEU A 476 23.46 35.23 -7.67
N ASN A 477 23.49 34.74 -6.43
CA ASN A 477 23.79 35.57 -5.26
C ASN A 477 25.30 35.85 -5.14
N ALA A 478 25.76 36.93 -5.78
CA ALA A 478 27.16 37.34 -5.76
C ALA A 478 27.66 37.89 -4.42
N GLU A 479 26.78 38.24 -3.48
CA GLU A 479 27.19 38.83 -2.18
C GLU A 479 27.64 37.78 -1.17
N GLU A 480 27.08 36.57 -1.24
CA GLU A 480 27.41 35.49 -0.30
C GLU A 480 28.48 34.55 -0.86
N GLU A 481 28.80 34.62 -2.17
CA GLU A 481 29.74 33.73 -2.86
C GLU A 481 29.34 32.24 -2.83
N TYR A 482 28.03 31.91 -2.83
CA TYR A 482 27.55 30.52 -2.87
C TYR A 482 26.21 30.35 -3.63
N ILE A 483 26.00 29.18 -4.28
CA ILE A 483 24.71 28.81 -4.89
C ILE A 483 23.95 27.92 -3.89
N HIS A 484 22.84 28.41 -3.34
CA HIS A 484 21.94 27.70 -2.42
C HIS A 484 20.54 27.51 -3.02
N PRO A 485 19.74 26.58 -2.48
CA PRO A 485 18.28 26.63 -2.54
C PRO A 485 17.74 28.05 -2.36
N VAL A 486 16.92 28.50 -3.31
CA VAL A 486 16.35 29.87 -3.30
C VAL A 486 15.02 29.92 -2.57
N ALA A 487 14.23 28.84 -2.68
CA ALA A 487 12.95 28.69 -2.03
C ALA A 487 12.51 27.23 -1.99
N ASP A 488 11.68 26.90 -1.00
CA ASP A 488 10.87 25.69 -1.01
C ASP A 488 9.52 25.99 -1.65
N LEU A 489 9.31 25.44 -2.84
CA LEU A 489 8.09 25.58 -3.61
C LEU A 489 7.07 24.57 -3.13
N ASN A 490 5.94 25.07 -2.65
CA ASN A 490 4.85 24.26 -2.14
C ASN A 490 3.71 24.20 -3.17
N PHE A 491 3.24 22.99 -3.45
CA PHE A 491 2.09 22.70 -4.30
C PHE A 491 1.04 21.95 -3.49
N GLN A 492 -0.18 22.47 -3.44
CA GLN A 492 -1.28 21.87 -2.67
C GLN A 492 -2.51 21.68 -3.54
N ILE A 493 -3.13 20.51 -3.46
CA ILE A 493 -4.47 20.28 -3.99
C ILE A 493 -5.52 20.87 -3.04
N SER A 494 -6.65 21.29 -3.61
CA SER A 494 -7.84 21.65 -2.85
C SER A 494 -9.11 21.50 -3.69
N ASN A 495 -10.27 21.53 -3.02
CA ASN A 495 -11.60 21.57 -3.64
C ASN A 495 -11.85 20.48 -4.69
N SER A 496 -11.37 19.27 -4.43
CA SER A 496 -11.53 18.14 -5.35
C SER A 496 -12.96 17.60 -5.34
N ILE A 497 -13.54 17.42 -6.54
CA ILE A 497 -14.86 16.83 -6.75
C ILE A 497 -14.73 15.77 -7.83
N LEU A 498 -15.04 14.52 -7.47
CA LEU A 498 -15.02 13.39 -8.37
C LEU A 498 -16.43 12.79 -8.42
N THR A 499 -16.97 12.62 -9.61
CA THR A 499 -18.35 12.13 -9.80
C THR A 499 -18.32 10.89 -10.66
N SER A 500 -19.07 9.87 -10.26
CA SER A 500 -19.29 8.64 -11.04
C SER A 500 -20.74 8.55 -11.52
N SER A 501 -21.06 7.49 -12.27
CA SER A 501 -22.46 7.20 -12.63
C SER A 501 -23.35 6.86 -11.43
N GLN A 502 -22.75 6.51 -10.28
CA GLN A 502 -23.46 6.09 -9.07
C GLN A 502 -23.60 7.22 -8.04
N GLY A 503 -22.90 8.35 -8.23
CA GLY A 503 -22.91 9.48 -7.29
C GLY A 503 -21.55 10.17 -7.17
N ASP A 504 -21.47 11.18 -6.31
CA ASP A 504 -20.22 11.87 -5.96
C ASP A 504 -19.39 11.04 -5.00
N ALA A 505 -18.07 11.08 -5.17
CA ALA A 505 -17.12 10.39 -4.32
C ALA A 505 -16.70 11.26 -3.13
N THR A 506 -16.44 10.62 -1.99
CA THR A 506 -15.68 11.22 -0.90
C THR A 506 -14.20 11.24 -1.29
N VAL A 507 -13.65 12.42 -1.55
CA VAL A 507 -12.31 12.56 -2.11
C VAL A 507 -11.26 12.72 -1.00
N THR A 508 -10.24 11.88 -1.03
CA THR A 508 -8.99 12.06 -0.29
C THR A 508 -8.02 12.85 -1.16
N GLU A 509 -7.57 14.00 -0.66
CA GLU A 509 -6.58 14.83 -1.35
C GLU A 509 -5.16 14.41 -0.94
N GLY A 510 -4.28 14.29 -1.92
CA GLY A 510 -2.88 13.91 -1.75
C GLY A 510 -2.10 14.93 -0.91
N SER A 511 -0.99 14.48 -0.33
CA SER A 511 -0.10 15.35 0.45
C SER A 511 0.55 16.44 -0.40
N ASP A 512 0.87 17.57 0.24
CA ASP A 512 1.60 18.66 -0.40
C ASP A 512 2.91 18.18 -1.03
N VAL A 513 3.19 18.61 -2.26
CA VAL A 513 4.48 18.39 -2.89
C VAL A 513 5.36 19.62 -2.63
N ASN A 514 6.46 19.39 -1.91
CA ASN A 514 7.46 20.42 -1.63
C ASN A 514 8.70 20.15 -2.47
N LEU A 515 9.18 21.17 -3.18
CA LEU A 515 10.35 21.09 -4.05
C LEU A 515 11.31 22.22 -3.76
N THR A 516 12.59 21.91 -3.72
CA THR A 516 13.62 22.93 -3.63
C THR A 516 13.87 23.57 -5.01
N LEU A 517 13.83 24.90 -5.09
CA LEU A 517 14.23 25.67 -6.27
C LEU A 517 15.72 26.01 -6.22
N VAL A 518 16.46 25.70 -7.28
CA VAL A 518 17.89 26.01 -7.40
C VAL A 518 18.18 26.89 -8.64
N PRO A 519 19.18 27.79 -8.58
CA PRO A 519 19.66 28.52 -9.76
C PRO A 519 20.34 27.61 -10.79
N ALA A 520 20.47 28.09 -12.03
CA ALA A 520 21.15 27.37 -13.10
C ALA A 520 22.67 27.49 -12.99
N LEU A 521 23.30 26.49 -12.36
CA LEU A 521 24.76 26.41 -12.12
C LEU A 521 25.63 26.88 -13.29
N TYR A 522 25.37 26.37 -14.49
CA TYR A 522 26.28 26.52 -15.64
C TYR A 522 26.10 27.82 -16.42
N ASP A 523 25.11 28.64 -16.08
CA ASP A 523 24.83 29.95 -16.67
C ASP A 523 25.49 31.04 -15.83
N LEU A 524 26.82 31.07 -15.84
CA LEU A 524 27.64 31.90 -14.95
C LEU A 524 27.42 33.41 -15.14
N ASN A 525 26.90 33.82 -16.29
CA ASN A 525 26.57 35.20 -16.57
C ASN A 525 25.06 35.51 -16.51
N ASP A 526 24.25 34.54 -16.12
CA ASP A 526 22.80 34.65 -15.92
C ASP A 526 22.09 35.25 -17.15
N ASP A 527 22.49 34.84 -18.36
CA ASP A 527 21.93 35.34 -19.64
C ASP A 527 20.94 34.38 -20.32
N GLY A 528 20.67 33.24 -19.67
CA GLY A 528 19.74 32.20 -20.12
C GLY A 528 20.37 31.24 -21.12
N ASN A 529 21.67 31.32 -21.41
CA ASN A 529 22.33 30.51 -22.42
C ASN A 529 23.69 30.03 -21.94
N VAL A 530 23.87 28.72 -21.76
CA VAL A 530 25.21 28.15 -21.48
C VAL A 530 26.04 28.15 -22.76
N ASN A 531 26.94 29.12 -22.91
CA ASN A 531 27.66 29.36 -24.16
C ASN A 531 29.11 29.86 -23.96
N TYR A 532 29.71 30.41 -25.03
CA TYR A 532 31.09 30.90 -25.02
C TYR A 532 31.32 32.02 -24.00
N ARG A 533 30.28 32.75 -23.59
CA ARG A 533 30.37 33.79 -22.56
C ARG A 533 30.61 33.19 -21.18
N ASP A 534 29.90 32.12 -20.84
CA ASP A 534 30.13 31.36 -19.61
C ASP A 534 31.52 30.73 -19.62
N LEU A 535 31.94 30.18 -20.77
CA LEU A 535 33.30 29.67 -20.94
C LEU A 535 34.36 30.77 -20.73
N ILE A 536 34.13 32.00 -21.19
CA ILE A 536 35.04 33.12 -20.93
C ILE A 536 35.09 33.44 -19.44
N THR A 537 33.94 33.47 -18.76
CA THR A 537 33.87 33.68 -17.31
C THR A 537 34.62 32.57 -16.56
N PHE A 538 34.42 31.33 -16.96
CA PHE A 538 35.06 30.14 -16.42
C PHE A 538 36.59 30.16 -16.59
N VAL A 539 37.08 30.44 -17.80
CA VAL A 539 38.54 30.54 -18.08
C VAL A 539 39.19 31.65 -17.24
N GLY A 540 38.45 32.73 -16.95
CA GLY A 540 38.94 33.81 -16.09
C GLY A 540 39.20 33.40 -14.64
N VAL A 541 38.65 32.28 -14.19
CA VAL A 541 38.80 31.74 -12.84
C VAL A 541 39.43 30.34 -12.81
N TYR A 542 39.89 29.83 -13.96
CA TYR A 542 40.50 28.52 -14.07
C TYR A 542 41.79 28.41 -13.24
N ASN A 543 41.94 27.30 -12.53
CA ASN A 543 43.01 26.99 -11.58
C ASN A 543 43.02 27.86 -10.31
N ASN A 544 41.95 28.62 -10.05
CA ASN A 544 41.76 29.30 -8.77
C ASN A 544 41.14 28.34 -7.74
N THR A 545 41.53 28.52 -6.48
CA THR A 545 40.91 27.87 -5.32
C THR A 545 39.83 28.74 -4.71
N THR A 546 38.72 28.15 -4.28
CA THR A 546 37.65 28.85 -3.57
C THR A 546 38.17 29.40 -2.23
N GLY A 547 37.78 30.64 -1.86
CA GLY A 547 38.20 31.29 -0.61
C GLY A 547 39.54 32.05 -0.65
N ALA A 548 40.24 32.13 -1.79
CA ALA A 548 41.38 33.04 -1.94
C ALA A 548 40.91 34.51 -2.14
N PRO A 549 41.68 35.53 -1.71
CA PRO A 549 41.30 36.93 -1.95
C PRO A 549 41.29 37.28 -3.45
N ASP A 550 40.25 38.01 -3.90
CA ASP A 550 40.01 38.46 -5.29
C ASP A 550 39.64 37.35 -6.32
N THR A 551 38.88 36.33 -5.91
CA THR A 551 38.53 35.17 -6.78
C THR A 551 37.29 35.34 -7.68
N GLY A 552 36.58 36.47 -7.66
CA GLY A 552 35.43 36.70 -8.56
C GLY A 552 34.40 35.55 -8.54
N ASN A 553 34.03 35.02 -9.71
CA ASN A 553 33.06 33.92 -9.84
C ASN A 553 33.65 32.52 -9.59
N THR A 554 34.83 32.38 -8.97
CA THR A 554 35.46 31.05 -8.73
C THR A 554 34.53 30.12 -7.94
N TRP A 555 33.79 30.65 -6.96
CA TRP A 555 32.80 29.89 -6.19
C TRP A 555 31.63 29.35 -7.01
N ALA A 556 31.23 30.07 -8.07
CA ALA A 556 30.14 29.67 -8.96
C ALA A 556 30.61 28.73 -10.07
N ALA A 557 31.89 28.79 -10.42
CA ALA A 557 32.53 27.97 -11.45
C ALA A 557 33.07 26.63 -10.93
N ASP A 558 33.16 26.44 -9.61
CA ASP A 558 33.47 25.19 -8.93
C ASP A 558 32.17 24.35 -8.79
N PHE A 559 31.77 23.71 -9.89
CA PHE A 559 30.47 23.03 -10.02
C PHE A 559 30.41 21.74 -9.20
N ASP A 560 31.57 21.09 -9.00
CA ASP A 560 31.67 19.87 -8.18
C ASP A 560 31.98 20.14 -6.71
N ARG A 561 32.23 21.40 -6.33
CA ARG A 561 32.63 21.87 -4.99
C ARG A 561 33.90 21.20 -4.48
N SER A 562 34.84 20.88 -5.36
CA SER A 562 36.14 20.32 -4.99
C SER A 562 37.05 21.33 -4.27
N GLY A 563 36.67 22.61 -4.28
CA GLY A 563 37.46 23.71 -3.73
C GLY A 563 38.39 24.37 -4.75
N LYS A 564 38.36 23.91 -6.01
CA LYS A 564 39.24 24.39 -7.07
C LYS A 564 38.54 24.31 -8.43
N VAL A 565 38.63 25.37 -9.22
CA VAL A 565 38.13 25.37 -10.59
C VAL A 565 39.17 24.73 -11.50
N ASP A 566 38.88 23.56 -12.08
CA ASP A 566 39.83 22.87 -12.95
C ASP A 566 39.17 22.18 -14.17
N TYR A 567 39.87 21.23 -14.79
CA TYR A 567 39.39 20.54 -15.98
C TYR A 567 38.08 19.76 -15.74
N ARG A 568 37.77 19.41 -14.49
CA ARG A 568 36.57 18.68 -14.07
C ARG A 568 35.33 19.54 -14.23
N ASP A 569 35.41 20.78 -13.75
CA ASP A 569 34.36 21.77 -13.94
C ASP A 569 34.20 22.17 -15.41
N LEU A 570 35.31 22.19 -16.16
CA LEU A 570 35.27 22.42 -17.60
C LEU A 570 34.48 21.31 -18.32
N ILE A 571 34.65 20.05 -17.93
CA ILE A 571 33.89 18.92 -18.48
C ILE A 571 32.39 19.10 -18.18
N LEU A 572 32.03 19.50 -16.96
CA LEU A 572 30.64 19.76 -16.57
C LEU A 572 30.03 20.92 -17.36
N LEU A 573 30.75 22.04 -17.52
CA LEU A 573 30.32 23.17 -18.33
C LEU A 573 30.13 22.78 -19.80
N VAL A 574 31.10 22.07 -20.37
CA VAL A 574 31.07 21.62 -21.77
C VAL A 574 29.93 20.63 -22.01
N SER A 575 29.62 19.76 -21.05
CA SER A 575 28.48 18.83 -21.14
C SER A 575 27.12 19.54 -21.20
N ASN A 576 27.08 20.80 -20.76
CA ASN A 576 25.89 21.66 -20.77
C ASN A 576 25.95 22.75 -21.86
N TYR A 577 27.03 22.83 -22.63
CA TYR A 577 27.24 23.86 -23.63
C TYR A 577 26.18 23.81 -24.75
N GLY A 578 25.64 24.98 -25.08
CA GLY A 578 24.60 25.17 -26.10
C GLY A 578 23.18 24.98 -25.58
N LYS A 579 23.00 24.67 -24.29
CA LYS A 579 21.67 24.63 -23.68
C LYS A 579 21.14 26.05 -23.44
N VAL A 580 19.85 26.22 -23.70
CA VAL A 580 19.15 27.50 -23.60
C VAL A 580 17.95 27.35 -22.67
N GLN A 581 17.76 28.31 -21.77
CA GLN A 581 16.66 28.34 -20.82
C GLN A 581 15.31 28.25 -21.55
N GLY A 582 14.41 27.41 -21.05
CA GLY A 582 13.09 27.20 -21.63
C GLY A 582 13.07 26.31 -22.89
N SER A 583 14.22 25.87 -23.41
CA SER A 583 14.28 24.99 -24.60
C SER A 583 13.81 23.55 -24.34
N GLY A 584 13.71 23.14 -23.07
CA GLY A 584 13.42 21.77 -22.66
C GLY A 584 14.65 20.84 -22.68
N SER A 585 15.84 21.38 -22.94
CA SER A 585 17.10 20.64 -22.83
C SER A 585 17.57 20.67 -21.38
N LEU A 586 17.33 19.56 -20.66
CA LEU A 586 17.67 19.44 -19.24
C LEU A 586 19.17 19.63 -19.01
N LEU A 587 19.51 20.39 -17.96
CA LEU A 587 20.88 20.47 -17.46
C LEU A 587 21.32 19.09 -16.95
N VAL A 588 22.60 18.77 -17.18
CA VAL A 588 23.24 17.55 -16.66
C VAL A 588 23.96 17.98 -15.39
N TYR A 589 23.41 17.61 -14.25
CA TYR A 589 24.00 17.85 -12.94
C TYR A 589 24.99 16.72 -12.59
N PRO A 590 26.03 17.00 -11.78
CA PRO A 590 26.91 15.96 -11.28
C PRO A 590 26.13 14.99 -10.38
N SER A 591 26.58 13.74 -10.29
CA SER A 591 25.85 12.66 -9.60
C SER A 591 25.68 12.91 -8.09
N ASN A 592 26.56 13.70 -7.49
CA ASN A 592 26.54 14.10 -6.09
C ASN A 592 25.69 15.37 -5.82
N TYR A 593 24.95 15.89 -6.81
CA TYR A 593 24.26 17.17 -6.68
C TYR A 593 23.29 17.23 -5.49
N SER A 594 22.50 16.17 -5.27
CA SER A 594 21.57 16.07 -4.13
C SER A 594 22.26 15.99 -2.76
N GLU A 595 23.52 15.57 -2.70
CA GLU A 595 24.28 15.46 -1.45
C GLU A 595 25.03 16.76 -1.15
N VAL A 596 25.61 17.37 -2.19
CA VAL A 596 26.52 18.51 -2.08
C VAL A 596 25.80 19.85 -2.12
N TRP A 597 24.70 19.96 -2.87
CA TRP A 597 24.00 21.23 -3.09
C TRP A 597 22.65 21.36 -2.36
N GLN A 598 22.07 20.27 -1.83
CA GLN A 598 20.76 20.29 -1.14
C GLN A 598 20.83 20.20 0.39
N GLN A 599 22.01 20.03 1.00
CA GLN A 599 22.16 20.03 2.45
C GLN A 599 22.40 21.46 2.97
N GLU A 600 21.49 21.98 3.81
CA GLU A 600 21.55 23.32 4.41
C GLU A 600 22.72 23.57 5.39
N PHE A 601 23.64 22.62 5.60
CA PHE A 601 24.60 22.69 6.71
C PHE A 601 26.04 22.36 6.32
N LEU A 602 26.65 23.09 5.38
CA LEU A 602 28.10 22.96 5.15
C LEU A 602 28.85 24.27 4.92
N LEU A 603 28.23 25.42 5.24
CA LEU A 603 28.81 26.73 4.93
C LEU A 603 29.23 27.61 6.12
N THR A 604 29.13 27.11 7.34
CA THR A 604 29.63 27.83 8.54
C THR A 604 30.89 27.23 9.16
N SER A 605 31.60 26.34 8.48
CA SER A 605 32.89 25.89 9.00
C SER A 605 33.85 25.43 7.90
N LEU A 606 34.58 26.39 7.30
CA LEU A 606 35.97 26.17 6.90
C LEU A 606 36.88 26.09 8.15
N THR A 607 36.41 25.37 9.17
CA THR A 607 37.14 24.89 10.32
C THR A 607 36.69 23.45 10.52
N ASN A 608 37.68 22.56 10.62
CA ASN A 608 37.57 21.13 10.89
C ASN A 608 36.24 20.74 11.59
N PRO A 609 35.38 19.88 11.00
CA PRO A 609 34.17 19.42 11.65
C PRO A 609 34.58 18.52 12.82
N GLU A 610 34.74 19.10 14.01
CA GLU A 610 34.68 18.30 15.24
C GLU A 610 33.30 17.63 15.27
N GLY A 611 33.27 16.35 14.89
CA GLY A 611 32.08 15.49 14.97
C GLY A 611 31.52 14.92 13.65
N SER A 612 32.28 14.89 12.55
CA SER A 612 31.89 14.09 11.37
C SER A 612 31.94 12.59 11.71
N GLU A 613 30.78 11.92 11.71
CA GLU A 613 30.66 10.45 11.80
C GLU A 613 31.14 9.78 10.49
N THR A 614 32.42 9.93 10.17
CA THR A 614 33.07 9.01 9.23
C THR A 614 33.31 7.68 9.95
N PRO A 615 33.05 6.53 9.31
CA PRO A 615 33.33 5.23 9.92
C PRO A 615 34.81 5.16 10.33
N PRO A 616 35.14 4.77 11.57
CA PRO A 616 36.52 4.71 12.00
C PRO A 616 37.28 3.64 11.21
N LEU A 617 38.48 3.99 10.75
CA LEU A 617 39.37 3.10 10.01
C LEU A 617 39.63 1.81 10.81
N THR A 618 39.41 0.65 10.18
CA THR A 618 39.57 -0.65 10.84
C THR A 618 40.93 -1.30 10.57
N THR A 619 41.35 -2.21 11.45
CA THR A 619 42.62 -2.94 11.27
C THR A 619 42.59 -3.78 9.97
N GLU A 620 41.43 -4.32 9.61
CA GLU A 620 41.25 -5.16 8.42
C GLU A 620 41.43 -4.36 7.12
N GLU A 621 41.13 -3.06 7.14
CA GLU A 621 41.30 -2.14 6.01
C GLU A 621 42.74 -1.64 5.86
N VAL A 622 43.48 -1.47 6.96
CA VAL A 622 44.86 -0.95 6.94
C VAL A 622 45.86 -2.01 6.48
N GLU A 623 45.71 -3.25 6.94
CA GLU A 623 46.74 -4.28 6.76
C GLU A 623 47.13 -4.51 5.28
N PRO A 624 46.19 -4.61 4.32
CA PRO A 624 46.54 -4.80 2.91
C PRO A 624 47.31 -3.62 2.32
N VAL A 625 46.97 -2.39 2.73
CA VAL A 625 47.62 -1.15 2.26
C VAL A 625 49.01 -1.01 2.89
N LEU A 626 49.17 -1.39 4.16
CA LEU A 626 50.47 -1.45 4.84
C LEU A 626 51.43 -2.43 4.17
N GLU A 627 50.96 -3.63 3.83
CA GLU A 627 51.79 -4.62 3.15
C GLU A 627 52.21 -4.16 1.75
N ALA A 628 51.31 -3.47 1.03
CA ALA A 628 51.65 -2.84 -0.25
C ALA A 628 52.69 -1.71 -0.09
N ALA A 629 52.56 -0.87 0.94
CA ALA A 629 53.53 0.19 1.25
C ALA A 629 54.92 -0.40 1.57
N LYS A 630 54.99 -1.44 2.41
CA LYS A 630 56.24 -2.18 2.70
C LYS A 630 56.84 -2.77 1.43
N GLN A 631 56.02 -3.40 0.60
CA GLN A 631 56.47 -3.97 -0.67
C GLN A 631 57.11 -2.90 -1.57
N GLN A 632 56.49 -1.72 -1.71
CA GLN A 632 57.06 -0.62 -2.48
C GLN A 632 58.38 -0.12 -1.89
N LEU A 633 58.53 -0.05 -0.57
CA LEU A 633 59.78 0.37 0.07
C LEU A 633 60.89 -0.68 -0.02
N PHE A 634 60.57 -1.97 -0.02
CA PHE A 634 61.55 -3.05 -0.17
C PHE A 634 62.16 -3.11 -1.58
N GLU A 635 61.52 -2.51 -2.58
CA GLU A 635 62.11 -2.34 -3.91
C GLU A 635 63.14 -1.20 -3.96
N VAL A 636 63.09 -0.28 -2.98
CA VAL A 636 63.91 0.95 -2.95
C VAL A 636 65.07 0.86 -1.94
N TYR A 637 64.86 0.21 -0.78
CA TYR A 637 65.82 0.17 0.33
C TYR A 637 66.44 -1.22 0.56
N ASP A 638 67.57 -1.27 1.29
CA ASP A 638 68.36 -2.49 1.51
C ASP A 638 67.83 -3.39 2.65
N ASP A 639 68.45 -4.56 2.85
CA ASP A 639 68.04 -5.56 3.84
C ASP A 639 67.91 -5.01 5.29
N SER A 640 68.60 -3.90 5.61
CA SER A 640 68.51 -3.25 6.93
C SER A 640 67.20 -2.49 7.12
N ALA A 641 66.64 -1.93 6.05
CA ALA A 641 65.32 -1.31 6.07
C ALA A 641 64.22 -2.37 6.18
N ILE A 642 64.40 -3.53 5.55
CA ILE A 642 63.47 -4.67 5.63
C ILE A 642 63.33 -5.15 7.09
N GLU A 643 64.45 -5.30 7.80
CA GLU A 643 64.43 -5.70 9.22
C GLU A 643 63.67 -4.68 10.07
N THR A 644 63.91 -3.38 9.84
CA THR A 644 63.26 -2.28 10.58
C THR A 644 61.74 -2.25 10.34
N LEU A 645 61.30 -2.45 9.10
CA LEU A 645 59.88 -2.34 8.73
C LEU A 645 59.08 -3.65 8.92
N SER A 646 59.76 -4.77 9.18
CA SER A 646 59.11 -6.10 9.28
C SER A 646 58.12 -6.24 10.45
N ASP A 647 58.42 -5.59 11.58
CA ASP A 647 57.64 -5.69 12.83
C ASP A 647 56.89 -4.37 13.18
N VAL A 648 56.57 -3.54 12.18
CA VAL A 648 55.85 -2.27 12.41
C VAL A 648 54.44 -2.53 12.91
N LYS A 649 54.05 -1.82 13.98
CA LYS A 649 52.69 -1.86 14.54
C LYS A 649 51.89 -0.65 14.11
N ILE A 650 50.61 -0.85 13.78
CA ILE A 650 49.67 0.24 13.57
C ILE A 650 48.74 0.34 14.79
N GLU A 651 48.57 1.55 15.32
CA GLU A 651 47.56 1.86 16.32
C GLU A 651 46.67 3.00 15.83
N MET A 652 45.38 2.75 15.67
CA MET A 652 44.41 3.79 15.32
C MET A 652 44.00 4.55 16.58
N VAL A 653 44.24 5.85 16.60
CA VAL A 653 44.00 6.74 17.74
C VAL A 653 43.46 8.08 17.24
N GLU A 654 42.67 8.77 18.04
CA GLU A 654 42.31 10.16 17.72
C GLU A 654 43.55 11.05 17.91
N LEU A 655 44.09 11.60 16.81
CA LEU A 655 45.23 12.51 16.84
C LEU A 655 44.76 13.97 16.94
N PRO A 656 45.51 14.86 17.60
CA PRO A 656 45.07 16.24 17.78
C PRO A 656 45.13 17.05 16.48
N GLN A 657 44.15 17.93 16.27
CA GLN A 657 44.10 18.93 15.20
C GLN A 657 44.02 18.31 13.79
N ASN A 658 44.97 18.67 12.91
CA ASN A 658 45.01 18.24 11.51
C ASN A 658 46.10 17.17 11.28
N GLN A 659 46.45 16.41 12.32
CA GLN A 659 47.46 15.35 12.22
C GLN A 659 46.83 14.08 11.65
N LEU A 660 47.34 13.61 10.51
CA LEU A 660 46.88 12.38 9.86
C LEU A 660 47.52 11.12 10.45
N ALA A 661 48.79 11.22 10.84
CA ALA A 661 49.54 10.11 11.42
C ALA A 661 50.77 10.60 12.21
N LYS A 662 51.40 9.68 12.95
CA LYS A 662 52.67 9.90 13.64
C LYS A 662 53.47 8.61 13.82
N ALA A 663 54.70 8.57 13.31
CA ALA A 663 55.67 7.52 13.59
C ALA A 663 56.35 7.67 14.98
N ASP A 664 56.46 6.55 15.71
CA ASP A 664 57.24 6.40 16.94
C ASP A 664 58.38 5.40 16.72
N THR A 665 59.55 5.94 16.37
CA THR A 665 60.79 5.18 16.11
C THR A 665 61.29 4.39 17.31
N ALA A 666 60.90 4.75 18.54
CA ALA A 666 61.36 4.04 19.74
C ALA A 666 60.60 2.73 19.99
N ASN A 667 59.34 2.65 19.55
CA ASN A 667 58.47 1.49 19.74
C ASN A 667 58.13 0.76 18.42
N ASN A 668 58.60 1.29 17.29
CA ASN A 668 58.30 0.81 15.94
C ASN A 668 56.78 0.79 15.65
N THR A 669 56.10 1.84 16.08
CA THR A 669 54.64 1.99 15.97
C THR A 669 54.30 3.22 15.13
N ILE A 670 53.33 3.11 14.22
CA ILE A 670 52.68 4.23 13.54
C ILE A 670 51.30 4.42 14.17
N TYR A 671 51.04 5.62 14.64
CA TYR A 671 49.71 6.04 15.10
C TYR A 671 48.97 6.67 13.93
N LEU A 672 47.83 6.11 13.53
CA LEU A 672 46.98 6.66 12.47
C LEU A 672 45.77 7.35 13.09
N ASP A 673 45.39 8.49 12.53
CA ASP A 673 44.15 9.14 12.93
C ASP A 673 42.92 8.33 12.50
N ILE A 674 41.87 8.29 13.33
CA ILE A 674 40.71 7.42 13.07
C ILE A 674 39.85 7.90 11.89
N ASN A 675 39.86 9.20 11.58
CA ASN A 675 39.00 9.82 10.56
C ASN A 675 39.74 10.71 9.55
N ALA A 676 41.06 10.62 9.51
CA ALA A 676 41.93 11.43 8.66
C ALA A 676 41.76 12.94 8.90
N ALA A 677 41.68 13.33 10.18
CA ALA A 677 41.40 14.70 10.60
C ALA A 677 40.12 15.28 9.97
N GLY A 678 39.08 14.44 9.84
CA GLY A 678 37.75 14.79 9.33
C GLY A 678 37.58 14.69 7.81
N TRP A 679 38.63 14.40 7.05
CA TRP A 679 38.57 14.27 5.59
C TRP A 679 38.14 12.88 5.11
N GLY A 680 38.15 11.88 6.00
CA GLY A 680 37.89 10.49 5.63
C GLY A 680 39.06 9.81 4.92
N TRP A 681 39.22 8.51 5.15
CA TRP A 681 40.28 7.71 4.52
C TRP A 681 39.81 7.14 3.19
N PHE A 682 40.64 7.26 2.16
CA PHE A 682 40.56 6.41 0.99
C PHE A 682 41.40 5.15 1.21
N VAL A 683 40.73 4.00 1.32
CA VAL A 683 41.33 2.68 1.46
C VAL A 683 41.34 1.99 0.09
N ASP A 684 42.48 2.04 -0.58
CA ASP A 684 42.66 1.42 -1.88
C ASP A 684 42.66 -0.12 -1.78
N GLN A 685 41.79 -0.75 -2.56
CA GLN A 685 41.71 -2.22 -2.66
C GLN A 685 42.80 -2.81 -3.56
N SER A 686 43.42 -1.97 -4.41
CA SER A 686 44.47 -2.31 -5.35
C SER A 686 45.66 -1.30 -5.33
N PRO A 687 46.31 -1.08 -4.17
CA PRO A 687 47.30 -0.01 -3.96
C PRO A 687 48.54 -0.05 -4.88
N LEU A 688 48.80 -1.17 -5.56
CA LEU A 688 49.90 -1.30 -6.52
C LEU A 688 49.52 -0.92 -7.96
N LEU A 689 48.23 -0.72 -8.27
CA LEU A 689 47.74 -0.49 -9.63
C LEU A 689 47.41 0.98 -9.93
N ASN A 690 47.15 1.80 -8.90
CA ASN A 690 46.79 3.22 -9.02
C ASN A 690 45.58 3.47 -9.95
N GLU A 691 44.59 2.59 -9.97
CA GLU A 691 43.48 2.66 -10.94
C GLU A 691 42.55 3.86 -10.71
N GLU A 692 42.52 4.39 -9.49
CA GLU A 692 41.68 5.51 -9.07
C GLU A 692 42.33 6.87 -9.26
N PHE A 693 43.60 6.92 -9.70
CA PHE A 693 44.35 8.17 -9.85
C PHE A 693 44.92 8.33 -11.26
N ASP A 694 45.09 9.57 -11.68
CA ASP A 694 45.84 9.96 -12.87
C ASP A 694 47.17 10.61 -12.44
N ALA A 695 48.28 10.23 -13.08
CA ALA A 695 49.57 10.83 -12.80
C ALA A 695 49.60 12.28 -13.30
N THR A 696 49.84 13.24 -12.39
CA THR A 696 49.84 14.68 -12.71
C THR A 696 51.24 15.28 -12.66
N ALA A 697 52.14 14.75 -11.83
CA ALA A 697 53.56 15.11 -11.82
C ALA A 697 54.42 13.92 -11.36
N ALA A 698 55.74 14.06 -11.43
CA ALA A 698 56.66 13.03 -10.95
C ALA A 698 56.39 12.70 -9.47
N GLY A 699 55.84 11.51 -9.21
CA GLY A 699 55.50 11.05 -7.86
C GLY A 699 54.21 11.65 -7.28
N ILE A 700 53.40 12.38 -8.06
CA ILE A 700 52.09 12.93 -7.64
C ILE A 700 51.01 12.44 -8.60
N PHE A 701 49.94 11.92 -8.02
CA PHE A 701 48.78 11.42 -8.72
C PHE A 701 47.53 12.08 -8.13
N GLU A 702 46.61 12.53 -8.98
CA GLU A 702 45.32 13.11 -8.54
C GLU A 702 44.20 12.10 -8.77
N ALA A 703 43.28 12.02 -7.80
CA ALA A 703 42.14 11.12 -7.87
C ALA A 703 41.30 11.45 -9.11
N LYS A 704 40.95 10.42 -9.88
CA LYS A 704 40.05 10.54 -11.03
C LYS A 704 38.74 11.14 -10.59
N LEU A 705 38.18 11.98 -11.46
CA LEU A 705 36.88 12.59 -11.25
C LEU A 705 35.81 11.52 -10.98
N PHE A 706 35.05 11.70 -9.91
CA PHE A 706 34.02 10.76 -9.42
C PHE A 706 34.52 9.38 -8.96
N SER A 707 35.82 9.21 -8.73
CA SER A 707 36.35 8.02 -8.06
C SER A 707 36.14 8.10 -6.54
N ASN A 708 36.13 6.95 -5.88
CA ASN A 708 36.04 6.88 -4.42
C ASN A 708 37.24 7.54 -3.69
N ALA A 709 38.31 7.86 -4.40
CA ALA A 709 39.48 8.57 -3.86
C ALA A 709 39.29 10.11 -3.83
N SER A 710 38.31 10.64 -4.57
CA SER A 710 38.11 12.09 -4.68
C SER A 710 37.69 12.69 -3.33
N GLY A 711 38.41 13.71 -2.87
CA GLY A 711 38.11 14.43 -1.63
C GLY A 711 38.46 13.69 -0.32
N HIS A 712 39.12 12.53 -0.38
CA HIS A 712 39.52 11.73 0.78
C HIS A 712 41.05 11.66 0.91
N ILE A 713 41.59 11.41 2.10
CA ILE A 713 43.04 11.24 2.31
C ILE A 713 43.47 9.83 1.90
N ASP A 714 44.44 9.72 0.99
CA ASP A 714 44.96 8.44 0.51
C ASP A 714 45.81 7.73 1.60
N LEU A 715 45.31 6.60 2.10
CA LEU A 715 45.96 5.84 3.17
C LEU A 715 47.36 5.33 2.78
N LEU A 716 47.54 4.94 1.51
CA LEU A 716 48.82 4.45 1.00
C LEU A 716 49.91 5.52 1.09
N THR A 717 49.58 6.75 0.70
CA THR A 717 50.49 7.91 0.78
C THR A 717 50.94 8.17 2.21
N VAL A 718 50.00 8.18 3.17
CA VAL A 718 50.33 8.41 4.59
C VAL A 718 51.20 7.29 5.13
N LEU A 719 50.90 6.03 4.84
CA LEU A 719 51.71 4.90 5.30
C LEU A 719 53.13 4.94 4.71
N LEU A 720 53.28 5.24 3.43
CA LEU A 720 54.60 5.41 2.80
C LEU A 720 55.39 6.56 3.44
N HIS A 721 54.72 7.67 3.78
CA HIS A 721 55.32 8.81 4.47
C HIS A 721 55.85 8.41 5.87
N GLU A 722 55.02 7.78 6.69
CA GLU A 722 55.37 7.41 8.07
C GLU A 722 56.40 6.26 8.16
N LEU A 723 56.36 5.30 7.24
CA LEU A 723 57.38 4.26 7.16
C LEU A 723 58.77 4.86 6.85
N ASN A 724 58.84 5.92 6.04
CA ASN A 724 60.09 6.64 5.81
C ASN A 724 60.58 7.40 7.07
N HIS A 725 59.68 7.92 7.90
CA HIS A 725 60.06 8.45 9.23
C HIS A 725 60.66 7.36 10.13
N LEU A 726 60.12 6.13 10.11
CA LEU A 726 60.70 5.00 10.84
C LEU A 726 62.10 4.62 10.36
N LEU A 727 62.39 4.83 9.08
CA LEU A 727 63.72 4.68 8.48
C LEU A 727 64.66 5.87 8.75
N GLY A 728 64.18 6.92 9.42
CA GLY A 728 64.97 8.10 9.80
C GLY A 728 64.99 9.23 8.77
N HIS A 729 64.06 9.25 7.82
CA HIS A 729 63.89 10.36 6.88
C HIS A 729 62.98 11.43 7.48
N GLU A 730 63.48 12.65 7.60
CA GLU A 730 62.69 13.81 8.03
C GLU A 730 61.89 14.41 6.86
N HIS A 731 60.95 15.30 7.17
CA HIS A 731 60.23 16.05 6.14
C HIS A 731 61.20 16.78 5.19
N SER A 732 60.87 16.76 3.90
CA SER A 732 61.70 17.32 2.84
C SER A 732 60.84 18.01 1.78
N THR A 733 61.27 19.18 1.34
CA THR A 733 60.67 19.89 0.20
C THR A 733 61.06 19.27 -1.15
N GLU A 734 62.11 18.45 -1.18
CA GLU A 734 62.66 17.82 -2.38
C GLU A 734 62.00 16.47 -2.71
N SER A 735 61.10 15.99 -1.85
CA SER A 735 60.35 14.76 -2.06
C SER A 735 58.87 15.04 -1.87
N PRO A 736 58.04 14.92 -2.92
CA PRO A 736 56.58 15.10 -2.79
C PRO A 736 55.99 14.23 -1.68
N LEU A 737 56.46 12.99 -1.57
CA LEU A 737 56.05 12.05 -0.53
C LEU A 737 56.40 12.53 0.88
N MET A 738 57.56 13.16 1.11
CA MET A 738 58.02 13.59 2.45
C MET A 738 57.66 15.04 2.80
N GLN A 739 56.68 15.64 2.12
CA GLN A 739 56.20 16.98 2.49
C GLN A 739 55.46 16.96 3.83
N PRO A 740 55.52 18.03 4.64
CA PRO A 740 54.82 18.11 5.92
C PRO A 740 53.29 18.18 5.78
N GLU A 741 52.78 18.38 4.56
CA GLU A 741 51.36 18.51 4.24
C GLU A 741 50.97 17.52 3.12
N LEU A 742 49.87 16.80 3.35
CA LEU A 742 49.29 15.82 2.42
C LEU A 742 47.82 16.22 2.19
N ASN A 743 47.42 16.34 0.92
CA ASN A 743 46.11 16.86 0.55
C ASN A 743 45.11 15.73 0.26
N PRO A 744 43.81 15.96 0.50
CA PRO A 744 42.76 15.04 0.05
C PRO A 744 42.72 14.94 -1.47
N GLY A 745 42.40 13.76 -1.99
CA GLY A 745 42.35 13.49 -3.43
C GLY A 745 43.72 13.38 -4.10
N GLU A 746 44.82 13.43 -3.35
CA GLU A 746 46.19 13.22 -3.87
C GLU A 746 46.76 11.89 -3.38
N ARG A 747 47.42 11.17 -4.29
CA ARG A 747 48.35 10.09 -3.97
C ARG A 747 49.77 10.53 -4.29
N LYS A 748 50.68 10.42 -3.32
CA LYS A 748 52.12 10.71 -3.49
C LYS A 748 52.93 9.44 -3.35
N LEU A 749 53.79 9.15 -4.32
CA LEU A 749 54.65 7.96 -4.34
C LEU A 749 56.14 8.38 -4.41
N HIS A 750 57.04 7.42 -4.23
CA HIS A 750 58.49 7.67 -4.35
C HIS A 750 58.85 8.08 -5.79
N LEU A 751 59.77 9.04 -5.94
CA LEU A 751 60.17 9.57 -7.25
C LEU A 751 60.83 8.49 -8.09
N ASN A 752 60.20 8.15 -9.22
CA ASN A 752 60.82 7.35 -10.28
C ASN A 752 61.10 8.30 -11.46
N THR A 753 62.37 8.53 -11.77
CA THR A 753 62.85 9.65 -12.60
C THR A 753 62.61 9.52 -14.11
N GLU A 754 61.45 9.03 -14.56
CA GLU A 754 61.19 8.77 -15.99
C GLU A 754 59.94 9.43 -16.62
N LEU A 755 59.17 10.29 -15.94
CA LEU A 755 57.90 10.82 -16.49
C LEU A 755 57.68 12.33 -16.23
N GLU A 756 58.27 13.21 -17.04
CA GLU A 756 58.16 14.67 -16.90
C GLU A 756 57.78 15.42 -18.20
N GLU A 757 56.90 14.89 -19.07
CA GLU A 757 56.66 15.51 -20.41
C GLU A 757 55.19 15.72 -20.87
N THR A 758 54.17 15.86 -20.00
CA THR A 758 52.77 15.96 -20.51
C THR A 758 51.91 17.18 -20.18
N ASP A 759 52.31 18.15 -19.34
CA ASP A 759 51.33 19.16 -18.85
C ASP A 759 51.49 20.62 -19.33
N ASP A 760 52.27 20.87 -20.38
CA ASP A 760 52.65 22.24 -20.78
C ASP A 760 51.66 22.96 -21.73
N PHE A 761 50.43 22.47 -21.89
CA PHE A 761 49.51 23.00 -22.92
C PHE A 761 48.73 24.26 -22.50
N PHE A 762 48.40 24.44 -21.21
CA PHE A 762 47.63 25.61 -20.73
C PHE A 762 48.39 26.54 -19.77
N GLY A 763 49.48 26.09 -19.14
CA GLY A 763 50.26 26.92 -18.21
C GLY A 763 51.00 28.10 -18.85
N GLY A 764 51.28 28.03 -20.15
CA GLY A 764 52.07 29.04 -20.87
C GLY A 764 51.39 30.41 -21.07
N TYR A 765 50.07 30.52 -20.85
CA TYR A 765 49.30 31.73 -21.15
C TYR A 765 49.48 32.87 -20.12
N LEU A 766 50.01 32.58 -18.93
CA LEU A 766 50.18 33.55 -17.84
C LEU A 766 51.57 34.20 -17.78
N SER A 767 52.50 33.81 -18.67
CA SER A 767 53.83 34.41 -18.73
C SER A 767 53.91 35.53 -19.78
N THR A 768 54.58 36.63 -19.45
CA THR A 768 54.68 37.85 -20.27
C THR A 768 55.58 37.73 -21.51
N GLU A 769 56.01 36.52 -21.90
CA GLU A 769 56.91 36.28 -23.05
C GLU A 769 56.31 35.37 -24.13
N PHE A 770 55.03 35.55 -24.48
CA PHE A 770 54.49 34.90 -25.67
C PHE A 770 54.86 35.67 -26.96
N GLN A 771 55.95 35.26 -27.62
CA GLN A 771 56.19 35.59 -29.04
C GLN A 771 55.48 34.55 -29.89
N GLY A 772 54.32 34.91 -30.43
CA GLY A 772 53.43 34.01 -31.15
C GLY A 772 54.08 33.27 -32.33
N ILE A 773 53.45 32.17 -32.73
CA ILE A 773 53.78 31.45 -33.96
C ILE A 773 53.07 32.12 -35.13
N ASN A 774 53.87 32.51 -36.14
CA ASN A 774 53.47 32.99 -37.47
C ASN A 774 52.54 32.02 -38.21
#